data_AF-A0A8M8UT40-F1
#
_entry.id   AF-A0A8M8UT40-F1
#
_cell.length_a   1.000
_cell.length_b   1.000
_cell.length_c   1.000
_cell.angle_alpha   90.00
_cell.angle_beta   90.00
_cell.angle_gamma   90.00
#
_symmetry.space_group_name_H-M   'P 1'
#
loop_
_entity.id
_entity.type
_entity.pdbx_description
1 polymer ?
#
loop_
_entity_poly.entity_id
_entity_poly.type
_entity_poly.pdbx_seq_one_letter_code
_entity_poly.pdbx_strand_id
1 'polypeptide(L)'
;MASIGDEQHTPDLITLICSEFTDSDPDEEPDEFPEIVLSTADISSWDLPSVFAHKLLKIEVNPNRLIEESSYFRGLLSGSFSENGLTSVSIHWNVESFASVLRFILGCPVEITSDNFIPLNEAALFFGVETLLLKCHVWLEEVTSQSQLLCLDSLIDLWKYGLERANDTILQLCTSYLARNFMWALSFNSYTDFPDKLLSSCIEHPDLTVDSEKHLADAVLVWLTANTTKSEGWSCNDLCHKIRTGLLPLWFAAGKRRCHFFTKFADKATGAIVSLAGHNCMSLTDIFTEGCSSHLRIRLTKYTQKVDVSGCPQITAGLCLLSVLPSCDADRILSKIIKKSSANHANSLRDGFRLSLALGQVLTFEAVQELDISNCPSLFLESAINCFCKSFPSLRTLRAAYFSNFKTRQLGQWVQKFPLLTNIDLTLDITPVIPAKISIIASSSVPSLEPSTASSDIYNCQSATSLSYTSRPLPSNVIKLTLEGRIDISEVCHSLSYINLKGCTSVTDHGIAVMILRCKILQSVLACDTSFQNNSILALSSGVSSVTQQHERHSQLIAHKLLTLHIGGCRGVTGKLLCELISGADNLRSLCLREIQLVDDALYRFSGASLEMLDVSDTEVSIPALAHVICRNPDLKSLKIRGCRRLLRQESETNERKLCIPSFTPQDLYSELGKSCKLEEFEVGWGFSYFSLAALKPAIITLRSLVVGLGGSLGHDGLKLLPTICPMLETLILYFQVISDSAITEILRTLPHLQFLALCYCFGDISSLSFNFNMPNLRNLKLERVTPWMTNEELATLAENCTNLVKLSLIGCTLLDSEAQAIISSGWPGLTSLHLEECGEITANGVRSLLDCHALEDLILRHTGCGIPRNFIIYAASKLPMLRKISLDVCDASESDFDIPSFSDRYFLSTVKIARCKLQKNTLDLHNSAACRSPVHKETLVLVWNSEKLVRTLVKERL
;
A
#
# COMPACT_ATOMS: atom_id res chain seq x y z
N MET A 1 -83.20 -3.07 -53.25
CA MET A 1 -82.25 -1.95 -53.10
C MET A 1 -80.88 -2.57 -52.94
N ALA A 2 -80.02 -2.34 -53.92
CA ALA A 2 -78.72 -2.99 -54.06
C ALA A 2 -77.71 -2.47 -53.02
N SER A 3 -76.85 -3.39 -52.60
CA SER A 3 -75.68 -3.19 -51.75
C SER A 3 -74.69 -2.20 -52.35
N ILE A 4 -74.23 -1.24 -51.55
CA ILE A 4 -72.97 -0.54 -51.76
C ILE A 4 -72.09 -0.95 -50.59
N GLY A 5 -71.00 -1.65 -50.91
CA GLY A 5 -70.03 -2.15 -49.94
C GLY A 5 -69.22 -1.00 -49.34
N ASP A 6 -68.93 -1.15 -48.05
CA ASP A 6 -67.82 -0.47 -47.39
C ASP A 6 -66.52 -0.89 -48.10
N GLU A 7 -65.94 0.00 -48.90
CA GLU A 7 -64.52 -0.07 -49.23
C GLU A 7 -63.74 0.17 -47.93
N GLN A 8 -63.20 -0.91 -47.37
CA GLN A 8 -62.13 -0.87 -46.39
C GLN A 8 -60.96 -0.10 -47.01
N HIS A 9 -60.75 1.15 -46.58
CA HIS A 9 -59.50 1.86 -46.82
C HIS A 9 -58.38 1.04 -46.17
N THR A 10 -57.64 0.27 -46.97
CA THR A 10 -56.34 -0.27 -46.59
C THR A 10 -55.44 0.92 -46.26
N PRO A 11 -54.77 0.98 -45.09
CA PRO A 11 -53.80 2.02 -44.84
C PRO A 11 -52.69 1.91 -45.89
N ASP A 12 -52.42 3.00 -46.62
CA ASP A 12 -51.31 3.05 -47.57
C ASP A 12 -50.00 2.83 -46.79
N LEU A 13 -49.47 1.60 -46.86
CA LEU A 13 -48.21 1.21 -46.24
C LEU A 13 -47.05 1.68 -47.12
N ILE A 14 -45.98 2.19 -46.49
CA ILE A 14 -44.73 2.56 -47.16
C ILE A 14 -43.69 1.48 -46.88
N THR A 15 -42.92 1.11 -47.90
CA THR A 15 -41.80 0.18 -47.78
C THR A 15 -40.50 0.92 -47.49
N LEU A 16 -39.92 0.75 -46.30
CA LEU A 16 -38.58 1.22 -45.96
C LEU A 16 -37.55 0.15 -46.34
N ILE A 17 -36.52 0.52 -47.09
CA ILE A 17 -35.41 -0.36 -47.47
C ILE A 17 -34.13 0.22 -46.87
N CYS A 18 -33.56 -0.45 -45.86
CA CYS A 18 -32.30 -0.05 -45.24
C CYS A 18 -31.15 -0.94 -45.73
N SER A 19 -30.08 -0.34 -46.21
CA SER A 19 -28.83 -1.02 -46.60
C SER A 19 -27.62 -0.46 -45.85
N GLU A 20 -26.64 -1.32 -45.52
CA GLU A 20 -25.37 -0.88 -44.93
C GLU A 20 -24.39 -0.35 -45.99
N PHE A 21 -23.50 0.57 -45.60
CA PHE A 21 -22.38 0.99 -46.44
C PHE A 21 -21.40 -0.19 -46.61
N THR A 22 -21.22 -0.67 -47.84
CA THR A 22 -20.09 -1.55 -48.19
C THR A 22 -18.97 -0.70 -48.78
N ASP A 23 -17.82 -0.66 -48.10
CA ASP A 23 -16.56 -0.06 -48.57
C ASP A 23 -15.89 -0.88 -49.70
N SER A 24 -16.67 -1.58 -50.53
CA SER A 24 -16.17 -2.39 -51.66
C SER A 24 -16.18 -1.58 -52.97
N ASP A 25 -15.16 -1.84 -53.79
CA ASP A 25 -14.88 -1.23 -55.09
C ASP A 25 -16.16 -1.01 -55.93
N PRO A 26 -16.28 0.11 -56.68
CA PRO A 26 -17.44 0.41 -57.52
C PRO A 26 -17.64 -0.55 -58.71
N ASP A 27 -16.80 -1.59 -58.84
CA ASP A 27 -16.79 -2.57 -59.94
C ASP A 27 -17.20 -4.00 -59.51
N GLU A 28 -17.62 -4.25 -58.27
CA GLU A 28 -18.25 -5.54 -57.89
C GLU A 28 -19.76 -5.50 -58.20
N GLU A 29 -20.23 -6.41 -59.07
CA GLU A 29 -21.67 -6.65 -59.28
C GLU A 29 -22.34 -7.04 -57.95
N PRO A 30 -23.58 -6.59 -57.68
CA PRO A 30 -24.26 -6.87 -56.42
C PRO A 30 -24.64 -8.35 -56.37
N ASP A 31 -23.80 -9.17 -55.73
CA ASP A 31 -24.22 -10.49 -55.25
C ASP A 31 -25.44 -10.32 -54.36
N GLU A 32 -26.47 -11.14 -54.57
CA GLU A 32 -27.75 -11.15 -53.84
C GLU A 32 -27.49 -11.25 -52.32
N PHE A 33 -27.44 -10.11 -51.64
CA PHE A 33 -27.39 -10.09 -50.18
C PHE A 33 -28.67 -10.77 -49.66
N PRO A 34 -28.58 -11.65 -48.65
CA PRO A 34 -29.76 -12.28 -48.08
C PRO A 34 -30.72 -11.18 -47.58
N GLU A 35 -31.91 -11.12 -48.19
CA GLU A 35 -32.96 -10.13 -47.89
C GLU A 35 -33.86 -10.65 -46.77
N ILE A 36 -34.12 -9.81 -45.76
CA ILE A 36 -35.14 -10.09 -44.74
C ILE A 36 -36.27 -9.06 -44.84
N VAL A 37 -37.50 -9.56 -45.03
CA VAL A 37 -38.72 -8.74 -45.07
C VAL A 37 -39.41 -8.87 -43.73
N LEU A 38 -39.50 -7.76 -42.97
CA LEU A 38 -40.15 -7.72 -41.68
C LEU A 38 -41.49 -6.98 -41.77
N SER A 39 -42.54 -7.61 -41.22
CA SER A 39 -43.84 -6.97 -41.04
C SER A 39 -43.87 -6.19 -39.71
N THR A 40 -44.49 -5.02 -39.73
CA THR A 40 -44.76 -4.23 -38.51
C THR A 40 -45.84 -4.85 -37.61
N ALA A 41 -46.61 -5.83 -38.10
CA ALA A 41 -47.62 -6.55 -37.31
C ALA A 41 -47.00 -7.40 -36.17
N ASP A 42 -45.76 -7.87 -36.37
CA ASP A 42 -45.05 -8.81 -35.48
C ASP A 42 -43.81 -8.17 -34.82
N ILE A 43 -43.82 -6.85 -34.65
CA ILE A 43 -42.65 -6.08 -34.20
C ILE A 43 -42.10 -6.46 -32.82
N SER A 44 -42.95 -7.05 -31.98
CA SER A 44 -42.56 -7.55 -30.65
C SER A 44 -41.83 -8.89 -30.69
N SER A 45 -41.98 -9.66 -31.78
CA SER A 45 -41.35 -10.97 -32.01
C SER A 45 -40.18 -10.93 -33.00
N TRP A 46 -39.69 -9.74 -33.37
CA TRP A 46 -38.46 -9.62 -34.16
C TRP A 46 -37.27 -10.23 -33.42
N ASP A 47 -36.69 -11.28 -33.99
CA ASP A 47 -35.47 -11.93 -33.51
C ASP A 47 -34.24 -11.10 -33.90
N LEU A 48 -33.91 -10.11 -33.07
CA LEU A 48 -32.85 -9.13 -33.32
C LEU A 48 -31.50 -9.75 -33.74
N PRO A 49 -30.98 -10.81 -33.09
CA PRO A 49 -29.78 -11.51 -33.55
C PRO A 49 -29.83 -12.00 -34.99
N SER A 50 -30.98 -12.51 -35.45
CA SER A 50 -31.16 -12.96 -36.83
C SER A 50 -31.32 -11.78 -37.80
N VAL A 51 -31.98 -10.70 -37.39
CA VAL A 51 -32.15 -9.48 -38.19
C VAL A 51 -30.80 -8.79 -38.42
N PHE A 52 -29.95 -8.71 -37.39
CA PHE A 52 -28.63 -8.07 -37.46
C PHE A 52 -27.63 -8.85 -38.31
N ALA A 53 -27.90 -10.12 -38.65
CA ALA A 53 -27.09 -10.89 -39.57
C ALA A 53 -27.30 -10.52 -41.07
N HIS A 54 -28.32 -9.71 -41.39
CA HIS A 54 -28.69 -9.35 -42.76
C HIS A 54 -28.25 -7.92 -43.09
N LYS A 55 -27.70 -7.72 -44.29
CA LYS A 55 -27.20 -6.41 -44.78
C LYS A 55 -28.27 -5.54 -45.45
N LEU A 56 -29.42 -6.13 -45.77
CA LEU A 56 -30.55 -5.47 -46.42
C LEU A 56 -31.84 -5.77 -45.65
N LEU A 57 -32.48 -4.72 -45.14
CA LEU A 57 -33.67 -4.79 -44.32
C LEU A 57 -34.84 -4.10 -45.01
N LYS A 58 -35.92 -4.84 -45.29
CA LYS A 58 -37.14 -4.30 -45.92
C LYS A 58 -38.32 -4.36 -44.97
N ILE A 59 -38.99 -3.23 -44.75
CA ILE A 59 -40.01 -3.11 -43.70
C ILE A 59 -41.22 -2.34 -44.23
N GLU A 60 -42.41 -2.91 -44.09
CA GLU A 60 -43.66 -2.24 -44.44
C GLU A 60 -44.26 -1.54 -43.20
N VAL A 61 -44.33 -0.21 -43.24
CA VAL A 61 -44.67 0.64 -42.10
C VAL A 61 -45.80 1.61 -42.43
N ASN A 62 -46.66 1.89 -41.45
CA ASN A 62 -47.68 2.94 -41.55
C ASN A 62 -47.02 4.33 -41.44
N PRO A 63 -47.16 5.22 -42.44
CA PRO A 63 -46.49 6.52 -42.48
C PRO A 63 -46.91 7.48 -41.38
N ASN A 64 -48.13 7.37 -40.83
CA ASN A 64 -48.64 8.32 -39.84
C ASN A 64 -47.79 8.34 -38.56
N ARG A 65 -47.40 7.15 -38.07
CA ARG A 65 -46.54 7.01 -36.89
C ARG A 65 -45.13 7.55 -37.12
N LEU A 66 -44.58 7.37 -38.32
CA LEU A 66 -43.28 7.91 -38.70
C LEU A 66 -43.30 9.46 -38.71
N ILE A 67 -44.36 10.05 -39.28
CA ILE A 67 -44.54 11.51 -39.37
C ILE A 67 -44.75 12.14 -37.99
N GLU A 68 -45.46 11.44 -37.09
CA GLU A 68 -45.71 11.91 -35.73
C GLU A 68 -44.41 12.01 -34.90
N GLU A 69 -43.59 10.95 -34.90
CA GLU A 69 -42.46 10.80 -33.97
C GLU A 69 -41.08 11.18 -34.56
N SER A 70 -40.95 11.34 -35.88
CA SER A 70 -39.68 11.67 -36.55
C SER A 70 -39.82 12.91 -37.43
N SER A 71 -38.99 13.92 -37.16
CA SER A 71 -38.95 15.13 -37.98
C SER A 71 -38.36 14.88 -39.38
N TYR A 72 -37.46 13.89 -39.52
CA TYR A 72 -36.95 13.43 -40.81
C TYR A 72 -38.08 12.89 -41.70
N PHE A 73 -38.85 11.92 -41.19
CA PHE A 73 -39.96 11.34 -41.94
C PHE A 73 -41.11 12.33 -42.11
N ARG A 74 -41.32 13.25 -41.16
CA ARG A 74 -42.23 14.38 -41.37
C ARG A 74 -41.79 15.26 -42.53
N GLY A 75 -40.52 15.63 -42.62
CA GLY A 75 -40.01 16.42 -43.75
C GLY A 75 -40.15 15.71 -45.09
N LEU A 76 -39.87 14.40 -45.10
CA LEU A 76 -39.91 13.55 -46.29
C LEU A 76 -41.34 13.24 -46.77
N LEU A 77 -42.23 12.91 -45.84
CA LEU A 77 -43.57 12.38 -46.12
C LEU A 77 -44.69 13.40 -45.91
N SER A 78 -44.41 14.57 -45.32
CA SER A 78 -45.40 15.65 -45.14
C SER A 78 -44.96 16.93 -45.84
N GLY A 79 -45.59 17.25 -46.98
CA GLY A 79 -45.34 18.49 -47.72
C GLY A 79 -45.66 18.43 -49.21
N SER A 80 -45.46 19.54 -49.91
CA SER A 80 -45.61 19.65 -51.37
C SER A 80 -44.27 19.44 -52.10
N PHE A 81 -43.44 18.52 -51.61
CA PHE A 81 -42.18 18.12 -52.24
C PHE A 81 -42.41 16.98 -53.25
N SER A 82 -41.48 16.76 -54.19
CA SER A 82 -41.56 15.76 -55.27
C SER A 82 -41.64 14.30 -54.80
N GLU A 83 -41.48 14.07 -53.50
CA GLU A 83 -41.43 12.76 -52.83
C GLU A 83 -42.78 12.38 -52.20
N ASN A 84 -43.77 13.29 -52.23
CA ASN A 84 -45.10 13.04 -51.72
C ASN A 84 -45.84 12.05 -52.66
N GLY A 85 -45.81 10.76 -52.31
CA GLY A 85 -46.35 9.65 -53.12
C GLY A 85 -45.38 8.48 -53.36
N LEU A 86 -44.19 8.49 -52.76
CA LEU A 86 -43.26 7.35 -52.83
C LEU A 86 -43.84 6.10 -52.14
N THR A 87 -43.90 4.97 -52.85
CA THR A 87 -44.28 3.66 -52.31
C THR A 87 -43.13 2.97 -51.56
N SER A 88 -41.88 3.41 -51.81
CA SER A 88 -40.70 2.95 -51.09
C SER A 88 -39.69 4.07 -50.82
N VAL A 89 -38.99 3.97 -49.68
CA VAL A 89 -37.92 4.88 -49.25
C VAL A 89 -36.66 4.07 -49.00
N SER A 90 -35.55 4.41 -49.68
CA SER A 90 -34.24 3.81 -49.44
C SER A 90 -33.43 4.62 -48.42
N ILE A 91 -32.89 3.96 -47.41
CA ILE A 91 -32.12 4.54 -46.32
C ILE A 91 -30.78 3.81 -46.27
N HIS A 92 -29.69 4.57 -46.26
CA HIS A 92 -28.34 3.99 -46.13
C HIS A 92 -27.86 4.25 -44.70
N TRP A 93 -27.92 3.22 -43.86
CA TRP A 93 -27.56 3.30 -42.43
C TRP A 93 -27.21 1.92 -41.88
N ASN A 94 -26.56 1.88 -40.71
CA ASN A 94 -26.36 0.62 -39.99
C ASN A 94 -27.71 0.00 -39.62
N VAL A 95 -27.91 -1.26 -40.02
CA VAL A 95 -29.20 -1.95 -39.95
C VAL A 95 -29.66 -2.13 -38.50
N GLU A 96 -28.75 -2.42 -37.58
CA GLU A 96 -29.03 -2.59 -36.15
C GLU A 96 -29.56 -1.31 -35.49
N SER A 97 -28.89 -0.19 -35.73
CA SER A 97 -29.25 1.12 -35.20
C SER A 97 -30.60 1.57 -35.77
N PHE A 98 -30.79 1.42 -37.08
CA PHE A 98 -32.02 1.79 -37.76
C PHE A 98 -33.22 0.96 -37.29
N ALA A 99 -33.08 -0.37 -37.22
CA ALA A 99 -34.11 -1.26 -36.72
C ALA A 99 -34.53 -0.91 -35.30
N SER A 100 -33.58 -0.53 -34.45
CA SER A 100 -33.84 -0.13 -33.06
C SER A 100 -34.59 1.20 -32.97
N VAL A 101 -34.19 2.22 -33.75
CA VAL A 101 -34.94 3.48 -33.83
C VAL A 101 -36.36 3.26 -34.35
N LEU A 102 -36.54 2.41 -35.35
CA LEU A 102 -37.85 2.12 -35.91
C LEU A 102 -38.75 1.38 -34.92
N ARG A 103 -38.21 0.39 -34.19
CA ARG A 103 -38.92 -0.26 -33.07
C ARG A 103 -39.39 0.78 -32.06
N PHE A 104 -38.55 1.75 -31.73
CA PHE A 104 -38.90 2.82 -30.79
C PHE A 104 -40.05 3.69 -31.30
N ILE A 105 -39.99 4.18 -32.55
CA ILE A 105 -41.05 4.99 -33.17
C ILE A 105 -42.40 4.25 -33.16
N LEU A 106 -42.36 2.93 -33.38
CA LEU A 106 -43.54 2.07 -33.41
C LEU A 106 -44.02 1.62 -32.02
N GLY A 107 -43.44 2.15 -30.94
CA GLY A 107 -43.91 1.98 -29.57
C GLY A 107 -43.32 0.80 -28.81
N CYS A 108 -42.28 0.14 -29.34
CA CYS A 108 -41.56 -0.91 -28.61
C CYS A 108 -40.53 -0.30 -27.63
N PRO A 109 -40.34 -0.90 -26.44
CA PRO A 109 -39.26 -0.49 -25.55
C PRO A 109 -37.90 -0.84 -26.15
N VAL A 110 -37.00 0.14 -26.20
CA VAL A 110 -35.58 -0.05 -26.52
C VAL A 110 -34.77 0.15 -25.24
N GLU A 111 -34.00 -0.86 -24.85
CA GLU A 111 -33.07 -0.76 -23.73
C GLU A 111 -31.77 -0.12 -24.20
N ILE A 112 -31.29 0.87 -23.44
CA ILE A 112 -30.05 1.59 -23.74
C ILE A 112 -28.95 0.99 -22.86
N THR A 113 -27.81 0.70 -23.45
CA THR A 113 -26.61 0.16 -22.81
C THR A 113 -25.39 1.00 -23.24
N SER A 114 -24.24 0.78 -22.60
CA SER A 114 -22.99 1.45 -22.99
C SER A 114 -22.61 1.19 -24.45
N ASP A 115 -22.97 0.02 -24.96
CA ASP A 115 -22.49 -0.48 -26.26
C ASP A 115 -23.39 0.02 -27.40
N ASN A 116 -24.69 0.20 -27.13
CA ASN A 116 -25.63 0.69 -28.14
C ASN A 116 -25.92 2.21 -28.04
N PHE A 117 -25.44 2.90 -27.01
CA PHE A 117 -25.73 4.32 -26.79
C PHE A 117 -25.33 5.19 -27.98
N ILE A 118 -24.07 5.12 -28.41
CA ILE A 118 -23.52 5.94 -29.51
C ILE A 118 -24.33 5.72 -30.80
N PRO A 119 -24.46 4.48 -31.32
CA PRO A 119 -25.21 4.23 -32.55
C PRO A 119 -26.68 4.64 -32.46
N LEU A 120 -27.35 4.41 -31.32
CA LEU A 120 -28.73 4.83 -31.11
C LEU A 120 -28.88 6.35 -31.06
N ASN A 121 -27.96 7.05 -30.38
CA ASN A 121 -28.01 8.50 -30.26
C ASN A 121 -27.73 9.18 -31.61
N GLU A 122 -26.81 8.64 -32.42
CA GLU A 122 -26.58 9.11 -33.80
C GLU A 122 -27.77 8.89 -34.71
N ALA A 123 -28.36 7.69 -34.67
CA ALA A 123 -29.53 7.38 -35.48
C ALA A 123 -30.73 8.24 -35.05
N ALA A 124 -30.98 8.40 -33.76
CA ALA A 124 -32.04 9.26 -33.25
C ALA A 124 -31.84 10.73 -33.65
N LEU A 125 -30.60 11.23 -33.66
CA LEU A 125 -30.26 12.58 -34.12
C LEU A 125 -30.52 12.73 -35.62
N PHE A 126 -30.10 11.75 -36.43
CA PHE A 126 -30.27 11.76 -37.89
C PHE A 126 -31.75 11.69 -38.29
N PHE A 127 -32.50 10.76 -37.72
CA PHE A 127 -33.94 10.61 -37.97
C PHE A 127 -34.80 11.62 -37.20
N GLY A 128 -34.20 12.48 -36.38
CA GLY A 128 -34.91 13.54 -35.66
C GLY A 128 -35.99 13.02 -34.71
N VAL A 129 -35.67 11.99 -33.93
CA VAL A 129 -36.55 11.36 -32.93
C VAL A 129 -36.23 11.93 -31.54
N GLU A 130 -36.85 13.06 -31.20
CA GLU A 130 -36.56 13.82 -29.97
C GLU A 130 -36.82 13.01 -28.68
N THR A 131 -37.87 12.18 -28.68
CA THR A 131 -38.24 11.33 -27.54
C THR A 131 -37.18 10.25 -27.24
N LEU A 132 -36.50 9.73 -28.27
CA LEU A 132 -35.40 8.78 -28.11
C LEU A 132 -34.11 9.48 -27.65
N LEU A 133 -33.81 10.66 -28.17
CA LEU A 133 -32.68 11.48 -27.70
C LEU A 133 -32.82 11.83 -26.22
N LEU A 134 -34.03 12.21 -25.78
CA LEU A 134 -34.32 12.45 -24.36
C LEU A 134 -34.10 11.18 -23.52
N LYS A 135 -34.50 10.01 -24.04
CA LYS A 135 -34.28 8.73 -23.36
C LYS A 135 -32.78 8.40 -23.22
N CYS A 136 -31.98 8.64 -24.26
CA CYS A 136 -30.52 8.52 -24.20
C CYS A 136 -29.94 9.46 -23.14
N HIS A 137 -30.36 10.71 -23.12
CA HIS A 137 -29.90 11.68 -22.14
C HIS A 137 -30.22 11.26 -20.69
N VAL A 138 -31.47 10.86 -20.42
CA VAL A 138 -31.89 10.39 -19.09
C VAL A 138 -31.10 9.16 -18.68
N TRP A 139 -30.88 8.21 -19.59
CA TRP A 139 -30.05 7.04 -19.30
C TRP A 139 -28.63 7.43 -18.90
N LEU A 140 -27.99 8.36 -19.63
CA LEU A 140 -26.63 8.80 -19.31
C LEU A 140 -26.58 9.52 -17.95
N GLU A 141 -27.57 10.34 -17.62
CA GLU A 141 -27.69 10.97 -16.31
C GLU A 141 -27.89 9.95 -15.18
N GLU A 142 -28.72 8.92 -15.40
CA GLU A 142 -28.95 7.85 -14.42
C GLU A 142 -27.68 7.04 -14.17
N VAL A 143 -26.99 6.61 -15.23
CA VAL A 143 -25.76 5.81 -15.09
C VAL A 143 -24.63 6.62 -14.48
N THR A 144 -24.50 7.90 -14.84
CA THR A 144 -23.46 8.78 -14.26
C THR A 144 -23.81 9.33 -12.88
N SER A 145 -25.05 9.18 -12.40
CA SER A 145 -25.47 9.54 -11.04
C SER A 145 -25.45 8.37 -10.06
N GLN A 146 -25.65 7.14 -10.53
CA GLN A 146 -25.56 5.93 -9.74
C GLN A 146 -24.11 5.50 -9.45
N SER A 147 -23.93 4.63 -8.45
CA SER A 147 -22.64 4.04 -8.09
C SER A 147 -22.25 2.83 -8.94
N GLN A 148 -22.96 2.55 -10.04
CA GLN A 148 -22.56 1.51 -10.99
C GLN A 148 -21.33 1.97 -11.77
N LEU A 149 -20.34 1.10 -11.86
CA LEU A 149 -19.08 1.34 -12.57
C LEU A 149 -19.24 0.92 -14.04
N LEU A 150 -19.25 1.91 -14.95
CA LEU A 150 -19.19 1.67 -16.39
C LEU A 150 -17.83 1.11 -16.81
N CYS A 151 -17.72 0.50 -17.98
CA CYS A 151 -16.40 0.20 -18.55
C CYS A 151 -15.65 1.51 -18.86
N LEU A 152 -14.36 1.57 -18.54
CA LEU A 152 -13.55 2.78 -18.76
C LEU A 152 -13.44 3.14 -20.25
N ASP A 153 -13.26 2.13 -21.10
CA ASP A 153 -13.10 2.31 -22.54
C ASP A 153 -14.39 2.89 -23.16
N SER A 154 -15.56 2.36 -22.77
CA SER A 154 -16.86 2.89 -23.19
C SER A 154 -17.06 4.36 -22.76
N LEU A 155 -16.62 4.75 -21.57
CA LEU A 155 -16.69 6.15 -21.11
C LEU A 155 -15.78 7.09 -21.92
N ILE A 156 -14.59 6.62 -22.26
CA ILE A 156 -13.66 7.36 -23.12
C ILE A 156 -14.29 7.56 -24.50
N ASP A 157 -14.92 6.53 -25.06
CA ASP A 157 -15.56 6.60 -26.38
C ASP A 157 -16.82 7.50 -26.37
N LEU A 158 -17.63 7.44 -25.31
CA LEU A 158 -18.73 8.38 -25.09
C LEU A 158 -18.25 9.83 -25.02
N TRP A 159 -17.13 10.07 -24.34
CA TRP A 159 -16.55 11.41 -24.25
C TRP A 159 -16.00 11.89 -25.60
N LYS A 160 -15.30 11.02 -26.36
CA LYS A 160 -14.84 11.34 -27.73
C LYS A 160 -16.02 11.68 -28.65
N TYR A 161 -17.08 10.88 -28.59
CA TYR A 161 -18.32 11.13 -29.32
C TYR A 161 -18.92 12.51 -28.98
N GLY A 162 -18.98 12.85 -27.69
CA GLY A 162 -19.40 14.17 -27.23
C GLY A 162 -18.52 15.30 -27.79
N LEU A 163 -17.21 15.06 -27.90
CA LEU A 163 -16.26 16.02 -28.45
C LEU A 163 -16.47 16.23 -29.96
N GLU A 164 -16.61 15.15 -30.73
CA GLU A 164 -16.83 15.18 -32.18
C GLU A 164 -18.13 15.86 -32.57
N ARG A 165 -19.18 15.67 -31.76
CA ARG A 165 -20.51 16.26 -31.97
C ARG A 165 -20.69 17.64 -31.30
N ALA A 166 -19.66 18.16 -30.62
CA ALA A 166 -19.74 19.39 -29.82
C ALA A 166 -20.91 19.38 -28.81
N ASN A 167 -21.16 18.22 -28.19
CA ASN A 167 -22.22 18.05 -27.18
C ASN A 167 -21.64 18.24 -25.77
N ASP A 168 -21.74 19.46 -25.26
CA ASP A 168 -21.21 19.85 -23.95
C ASP A 168 -21.79 19.03 -22.80
N THR A 169 -23.04 18.59 -22.90
CA THR A 169 -23.70 17.84 -21.82
C THR A 169 -23.08 16.46 -21.64
N ILE A 170 -22.86 15.72 -22.74
CA ILE A 170 -22.17 14.41 -22.70
C ILE A 170 -20.75 14.58 -22.15
N LEU A 171 -20.02 15.61 -22.62
CA LEU A 171 -18.68 15.92 -22.15
C LEU A 171 -18.64 16.18 -20.64
N GLN A 172 -19.55 17.01 -20.13
CA GLN A 172 -19.64 17.36 -18.71
C GLN A 172 -20.00 16.15 -17.83
N LEU A 173 -20.99 15.34 -18.24
CA LEU A 173 -21.41 14.15 -17.50
C LEU A 173 -20.27 13.12 -17.41
N CYS A 174 -19.62 12.80 -18.53
CA CYS A 174 -18.50 11.86 -18.55
C CYS A 174 -17.30 12.39 -17.73
N THR A 175 -16.94 13.67 -17.89
CA THR A 175 -15.84 14.28 -17.14
C THR A 175 -16.13 14.30 -15.64
N SER A 176 -17.34 14.67 -15.24
CA SER A 176 -17.76 14.70 -13.83
C SER A 176 -17.77 13.30 -13.20
N TYR A 177 -18.23 12.30 -13.95
CA TYR A 177 -18.22 10.91 -13.52
C TYR A 177 -16.79 10.35 -13.36
N LEU A 178 -15.90 10.65 -14.30
CA LEU A 178 -14.50 10.25 -14.22
C LEU A 178 -13.74 10.98 -13.12
N ALA A 179 -13.98 12.28 -12.92
CA ALA A 179 -13.36 13.06 -11.86
C ALA A 179 -13.72 12.54 -10.46
N ARG A 180 -14.98 12.18 -10.21
CA ARG A 180 -15.41 11.63 -8.92
C ARG A 180 -14.96 10.18 -8.69
N ASN A 181 -14.73 9.43 -9.77
CA ASN A 181 -14.26 8.03 -9.75
C ASN A 181 -12.79 7.92 -10.23
N PHE A 182 -11.98 8.96 -10.06
CA PHE A 182 -10.65 9.03 -10.66
C PHE A 182 -9.74 7.89 -10.19
N MET A 183 -9.78 7.57 -8.90
CA MET A 183 -9.04 6.43 -8.33
C MET A 183 -9.41 5.08 -8.97
N TRP A 184 -10.68 4.91 -9.35
CA TRP A 184 -11.13 3.72 -10.08
C TRP A 184 -10.59 3.71 -11.50
N ALA A 185 -10.60 4.84 -12.21
CA ALA A 185 -10.03 4.94 -13.56
C ALA A 185 -8.52 4.60 -13.57
N LEU A 186 -7.78 5.02 -12.54
CA LEU A 186 -6.34 4.69 -12.39
C LEU A 186 -6.04 3.21 -12.17
N SER A 187 -7.05 2.39 -11.83
CA SER A 187 -6.86 0.96 -11.63
C SER A 187 -6.76 0.16 -12.94
N PHE A 188 -7.09 0.78 -14.08
CA PHE A 188 -7.03 0.15 -15.40
C PHE A 188 -5.72 0.46 -16.10
N ASN A 189 -5.18 -0.55 -16.80
CA ASN A 189 -3.99 -0.36 -17.64
C ASN A 189 -4.27 0.58 -18.82
N SER A 190 -5.52 0.68 -19.31
CA SER A 190 -5.92 1.57 -20.40
C SER A 190 -5.92 3.05 -20.02
N TYR A 191 -5.69 3.41 -18.74
CA TYR A 191 -5.54 4.81 -18.34
C TYR A 191 -4.44 5.55 -19.11
N THR A 192 -3.41 4.86 -19.59
CA THR A 192 -2.37 5.49 -20.42
C THR A 192 -2.90 6.05 -21.74
N ASP A 193 -4.04 5.54 -22.23
CA ASP A 193 -4.70 5.99 -23.45
C ASP A 193 -5.71 7.13 -23.21
N PHE A 194 -5.77 7.68 -21.99
CA PHE A 194 -6.64 8.82 -21.68
C PHE A 194 -6.38 10.00 -22.63
N PRO A 195 -7.42 10.59 -23.23
CA PRO A 195 -7.29 11.85 -23.96
C PRO A 195 -6.75 12.96 -23.04
N ASP A 196 -5.82 13.76 -23.55
CA ASP A 196 -5.16 14.87 -22.85
C ASP A 196 -6.15 15.91 -22.31
N LYS A 197 -7.10 16.34 -23.15
CA LYS A 197 -8.17 17.27 -22.79
C LYS A 197 -9.09 16.69 -21.72
N LEU A 198 -9.40 15.40 -21.78
CA LEU A 198 -10.23 14.73 -20.79
C LEU A 198 -9.51 14.69 -19.44
N LEU A 199 -8.24 14.27 -19.42
CA LEU A 199 -7.43 14.22 -18.21
C LEU A 199 -7.38 15.59 -17.51
N SER A 200 -7.09 16.65 -18.25
CA SER A 200 -7.05 18.00 -17.68
C SER A 200 -8.40 18.46 -17.17
N SER A 201 -9.47 18.20 -17.92
CA SER A 201 -10.83 18.56 -17.51
C SER A 201 -11.21 17.82 -16.22
N CYS A 202 -10.79 16.56 -16.06
CA CYS A 202 -10.96 15.81 -14.82
C CYS A 202 -10.17 16.43 -13.67
N ILE A 203 -8.91 16.81 -13.88
CA ILE A 203 -8.04 17.38 -12.84
C ILE A 203 -8.53 18.76 -12.37
N GLU A 204 -9.11 19.55 -13.28
CA GLU A 204 -9.70 20.86 -12.97
C GLU A 204 -11.09 20.76 -12.34
N HIS A 205 -11.76 19.61 -12.49
CA HIS A 205 -13.11 19.42 -12.01
C HIS A 205 -13.18 19.56 -10.47
N PRO A 206 -14.16 20.29 -9.91
CA PRO A 206 -14.26 20.53 -8.46
C PRO A 206 -14.48 19.24 -7.65
N ASP A 207 -15.15 18.25 -8.24
CA ASP A 207 -15.38 16.94 -7.62
C ASP A 207 -14.24 15.92 -7.86
N LEU A 208 -13.06 16.36 -8.35
CA LEU A 208 -11.90 15.48 -8.46
C LEU A 208 -11.63 14.79 -7.12
N THR A 209 -11.77 13.47 -7.12
CA THR A 209 -11.66 12.65 -5.92
C THR A 209 -10.46 11.72 -6.05
N VAL A 210 -9.44 12.01 -5.26
CA VAL A 210 -8.19 11.23 -5.15
C VAL A 210 -7.88 10.98 -3.68
N ASP A 211 -7.28 9.84 -3.38
CA ASP A 211 -6.93 9.47 -1.99
C ASP A 211 -5.84 10.38 -1.42
N SER A 212 -4.92 10.85 -2.27
CA SER A 212 -3.87 11.81 -1.91
C SER A 212 -3.32 12.55 -3.14
N GLU A 213 -2.63 13.67 -2.92
CA GLU A 213 -1.94 14.39 -4.00
C GLU A 213 -0.79 13.59 -4.61
N LYS A 214 -0.23 12.64 -3.86
CA LYS A 214 0.75 11.68 -4.40
C LYS A 214 0.13 10.83 -5.51
N HIS A 215 -1.08 10.31 -5.29
CA HIS A 215 -1.77 9.50 -6.31
C HIS A 215 -2.05 10.32 -7.59
N LEU A 216 -2.47 11.57 -7.44
CA LEU A 216 -2.63 12.48 -8.57
C LEU A 216 -1.30 12.73 -9.31
N ALA A 217 -0.22 12.95 -8.56
CA ALA A 217 1.10 13.19 -9.15
C ALA A 217 1.66 11.96 -9.88
N ASP A 218 1.52 10.76 -9.29
CA ASP A 218 1.91 9.51 -9.96
C ASP A 218 1.03 9.25 -11.19
N ALA A 219 -0.27 9.51 -11.13
CA ALA A 219 -1.18 9.39 -12.27
C ALA A 219 -0.78 10.28 -13.44
N VAL A 220 -0.47 11.55 -13.18
CA VAL A 220 0.03 12.49 -14.20
C VAL A 220 1.36 12.00 -14.77
N LEU A 221 2.26 11.51 -13.91
CA LEU A 221 3.57 11.03 -14.34
C LEU A 221 3.47 9.77 -15.23
N VAL A 222 2.64 8.80 -14.86
CA VAL A 222 2.40 7.58 -15.65
C VAL A 222 1.85 7.94 -17.03
N TRP A 223 0.87 8.84 -17.07
CA TRP A 223 0.28 9.31 -18.32
C TRP A 223 1.29 10.05 -19.21
N LEU A 224 2.09 10.95 -18.63
CA LEU A 224 3.15 11.69 -19.36
C LEU A 224 4.20 10.75 -19.92
N THR A 225 4.61 9.74 -19.14
CA THR A 225 5.62 8.76 -19.57
C THR A 225 5.13 7.90 -20.74
N ALA A 226 3.82 7.63 -20.82
CA ALA A 226 3.23 6.89 -21.93
C ALA A 226 3.00 7.74 -23.21
N ASN A 227 2.82 9.06 -23.07
CA ASN A 227 2.40 9.95 -24.16
C ASN A 227 3.48 10.92 -24.66
N THR A 228 4.75 10.64 -24.36
CA THR A 228 5.89 11.53 -24.65
C THR A 228 6.07 11.92 -26.13
N THR A 229 5.55 11.11 -27.06
CA THR A 229 5.67 11.33 -28.51
C THR A 229 4.40 11.90 -29.16
N LYS A 230 3.26 11.96 -28.44
CA LYS A 230 1.95 12.32 -28.98
C LYS A 230 1.50 13.75 -28.64
N SER A 231 2.14 14.43 -27.69
CA SER A 231 1.70 15.76 -27.23
C SER A 231 2.36 16.89 -28.04
N GLU A 232 1.86 17.19 -29.23
CA GLU A 232 2.33 18.35 -30.02
C GLU A 232 1.85 19.72 -29.50
N GLY A 233 1.26 19.81 -28.30
CA GLY A 233 0.63 21.06 -27.84
C GLY A 233 0.77 21.47 -26.37
N TRP A 234 1.19 20.60 -25.45
CA TRP A 234 1.14 20.90 -24.01
C TRP A 234 2.47 20.82 -23.28
N SER A 235 2.67 21.78 -22.37
CA SER A 235 3.83 21.79 -21.50
C SER A 235 3.51 20.96 -20.24
N CYS A 236 4.42 20.06 -19.86
CA CYS A 236 4.37 19.32 -18.60
C CYS A 236 4.09 20.23 -17.38
N ASN A 237 4.46 21.51 -17.45
CA ASN A 237 4.24 22.48 -16.40
C ASN A 237 2.75 22.73 -16.12
N ASP A 238 1.89 22.72 -17.14
CA ASP A 238 0.47 23.09 -17.01
C ASP A 238 -0.30 22.08 -16.12
N LEU A 239 -0.02 20.78 -16.27
CA LEU A 239 -0.57 19.74 -15.41
C LEU A 239 0.08 19.75 -14.02
N CYS A 240 1.40 19.95 -13.95
CA CYS A 240 2.13 19.98 -12.68
C CYS A 240 1.66 21.12 -11.76
N HIS A 241 1.28 22.27 -12.31
CA HIS A 241 0.75 23.40 -11.53
C HIS A 241 -0.57 23.10 -10.82
N LYS A 242 -1.32 22.07 -11.25
CA LYS A 242 -2.59 21.66 -10.63
C LYS A 242 -2.40 20.74 -9.43
N ILE A 243 -1.23 20.15 -9.27
CA ILE A 243 -0.87 19.31 -8.12
C ILE A 243 -0.54 20.21 -6.92
N ARG A 244 -1.13 19.92 -5.77
CA ARG A 244 -0.92 20.69 -4.54
C ARG A 244 0.39 20.25 -3.88
N THR A 245 1.49 20.92 -4.24
CA THR A 245 2.85 20.59 -3.77
C THR A 245 2.97 20.52 -2.24
N GLY A 246 2.25 21.39 -1.52
CA GLY A 246 2.24 21.44 -0.06
C GLY A 246 1.56 20.25 0.63
N LEU A 247 1.08 19.27 -0.12
CA LEU A 247 0.42 18.05 0.39
C LEU A 247 1.07 16.77 -0.10
N LEU A 248 2.22 16.87 -0.79
CA LEU A 248 2.99 15.69 -1.20
C LEU A 248 3.82 15.15 -0.02
N PRO A 249 4.01 13.82 0.07
CA PRO A 249 4.99 13.23 0.96
C PRO A 249 6.41 13.68 0.59
N LEU A 250 7.25 13.94 1.60
CA LEU A 250 8.57 14.53 1.36
C LEU A 250 9.49 13.61 0.54
N TRP A 251 9.51 12.31 0.85
CA TRP A 251 10.29 11.31 0.10
C TRP A 251 9.89 11.25 -1.38
N PHE A 252 8.60 11.44 -1.67
CA PHE A 252 8.08 11.42 -3.02
C PHE A 252 8.51 12.68 -3.77
N ALA A 253 8.25 13.86 -3.19
CA ALA A 253 8.61 15.13 -3.81
C ALA A 253 10.11 15.20 -4.11
N ALA A 254 10.95 14.83 -3.13
CA ALA A 254 12.40 14.81 -3.30
C ALA A 254 12.84 13.74 -4.31
N GLY A 255 12.26 12.54 -4.26
CA GLY A 255 12.62 11.42 -5.14
C GLY A 255 12.35 11.68 -6.62
N LYS A 256 11.41 12.56 -6.96
CA LYS A 256 11.12 12.91 -8.37
C LYS A 256 12.06 13.97 -8.96
N ARG A 257 13.07 14.44 -8.23
CA ARG A 257 14.05 15.43 -8.72
C ARG A 257 14.78 15.00 -9.99
N ARG A 258 15.06 13.70 -10.13
CA ARG A 258 15.74 13.14 -11.32
C ARG A 258 14.80 12.68 -12.42
N CYS A 259 13.49 12.85 -12.23
CA CYS A 259 12.52 12.57 -13.27
C CYS A 259 12.46 13.75 -14.24
N HIS A 260 12.70 13.49 -15.54
CA HIS A 260 12.73 14.50 -16.59
C HIS A 260 11.51 15.44 -16.59
N PHE A 261 10.30 14.89 -16.39
CA PHE A 261 9.06 15.66 -16.33
C PHE A 261 8.94 16.53 -15.07
N PHE A 262 9.43 16.01 -13.93
CA PHE A 262 9.12 16.58 -12.62
C PHE A 262 10.29 17.33 -11.98
N THR A 263 11.50 17.40 -12.56
CA THR A 263 12.68 18.02 -11.92
C THR A 263 12.41 19.39 -11.28
N LYS A 264 11.89 20.37 -12.06
CA LYS A 264 11.60 21.71 -11.54
C LYS A 264 10.46 21.72 -10.51
N PHE A 265 9.44 20.89 -10.75
CA PHE A 265 8.29 20.73 -9.87
C PHE A 265 8.71 20.13 -8.51
N ALA A 266 9.55 19.10 -8.55
CA ALA A 266 10.11 18.39 -7.40
C ALA A 266 10.98 19.30 -6.54
N ASP A 267 11.86 20.11 -7.14
CA ASP A 267 12.68 21.08 -6.41
C ASP A 267 11.81 22.11 -5.68
N LYS A 268 10.81 22.68 -6.38
CA LYS A 268 9.86 23.63 -5.79
C LYS A 268 9.04 22.98 -4.67
N ALA A 269 8.54 21.77 -4.89
CA ALA A 269 7.74 21.04 -3.90
C ALA A 269 8.56 20.71 -2.66
N THR A 270 9.78 20.19 -2.83
CA THR A 270 10.68 19.83 -1.74
C THR A 270 11.04 21.06 -0.90
N GLY A 271 11.43 22.17 -1.55
CA GLY A 271 11.71 23.42 -0.86
C GLY A 271 10.52 23.95 -0.05
N ALA A 272 9.32 23.90 -0.63
CA ALA A 272 8.09 24.31 0.05
C ALA A 272 7.73 23.40 1.24
N ILE A 273 7.89 22.08 1.10
CA ILE A 273 7.61 21.14 2.19
C ILE A 273 8.59 21.34 3.34
N VAL A 274 9.89 21.47 3.05
CA VAL A 274 10.93 21.66 4.06
C VAL A 274 10.75 23.00 4.79
N SER A 275 10.40 24.08 4.08
CA SER A 275 10.12 25.37 4.72
C SER A 275 8.90 25.28 5.64
N LEU A 276 7.81 24.66 5.20
CA LEU A 276 6.61 24.46 6.01
C LEU A 276 6.86 23.57 7.24
N ALA A 277 7.71 22.55 7.12
CA ALA A 277 8.05 21.64 8.21
C ALA A 277 9.03 22.25 9.24
N GLY A 278 9.96 23.12 8.80
CA GLY A 278 11.03 23.67 9.65
C GLY A 278 10.60 24.79 10.60
N HIS A 279 9.44 25.42 10.38
CA HIS A 279 8.97 26.51 11.21
C HIS A 279 8.01 26.00 12.30
N ASN A 280 8.44 26.07 13.57
CA ASN A 280 7.55 26.00 14.74
C ASN A 280 6.48 27.12 14.65
N CYS A 281 5.37 26.85 13.98
CA CYS A 281 4.09 27.58 13.93
C CYS A 281 4.10 29.12 13.75
N MET A 282 5.23 29.75 13.42
CA MET A 282 5.36 31.22 13.32
C MET A 282 5.21 31.77 11.89
N SER A 283 5.17 30.93 10.85
CA SER A 283 5.19 31.38 9.45
C SER A 283 3.86 31.20 8.69
N LEU A 284 2.82 30.63 9.28
CA LEU A 284 1.49 30.63 8.63
C LEU A 284 1.03 32.05 8.32
N THR A 285 1.41 33.06 9.12
CA THR A 285 1.14 34.47 8.82
C THR A 285 1.74 34.96 7.51
N ASP A 286 2.93 34.48 7.14
CA ASP A 286 3.64 34.90 5.92
C ASP A 286 3.07 34.20 4.66
N ILE A 287 2.59 32.96 4.83
CA ILE A 287 1.91 32.20 3.78
C ILE A 287 0.56 32.82 3.41
N PHE A 288 -0.19 33.32 4.42
CA PHE A 288 -1.46 34.03 4.17
C PHE A 288 -1.27 35.47 3.68
N THR A 289 -0.05 36.03 3.68
CA THR A 289 0.21 37.36 3.12
C THR A 289 0.48 37.35 1.61
N GLU A 290 0.77 36.20 0.99
CA GLU A 290 1.18 36.11 -0.43
C GLU A 290 0.13 35.50 -1.40
N GLY A 291 -1.02 35.00 -0.94
CA GLY A 291 -2.07 34.51 -1.86
C GLY A 291 -3.13 33.58 -1.26
N CYS A 292 -3.94 32.97 -2.13
CA CYS A 292 -5.04 32.05 -1.77
C CYS A 292 -4.50 30.71 -1.22
N SER A 293 -5.01 30.27 -0.07
CA SER A 293 -4.58 29.06 0.65
C SER A 293 -5.05 27.72 0.03
N SER A 294 -5.73 27.78 -1.12
CA SER A 294 -6.34 26.62 -1.78
C SER A 294 -5.35 25.49 -2.06
N HIS A 295 -4.09 25.83 -2.32
CA HIS A 295 -2.99 24.89 -2.58
C HIS A 295 -2.53 24.10 -1.34
N LEU A 296 -2.97 24.46 -0.13
CA LEU A 296 -2.64 23.78 1.13
C LEU A 296 -3.83 23.01 1.74
N ARG A 297 -4.99 23.05 1.08
CA ARG A 297 -6.18 22.33 1.53
C ARG A 297 -6.16 20.90 1.01
N ILE A 298 -6.43 19.93 1.86
CA ILE A 298 -6.69 18.55 1.45
C ILE A 298 -7.90 18.55 0.50
N ARG A 299 -7.83 17.81 -0.61
CA ARG A 299 -8.99 17.62 -1.50
C ARG A 299 -10.01 16.75 -0.78
N LEU A 300 -11.11 17.38 -0.39
CA LEU A 300 -12.25 16.71 0.23
C LEU A 300 -13.49 17.04 -0.59
N THR A 301 -14.14 16.01 -1.09
CA THR A 301 -15.42 16.07 -1.82
C THR A 301 -16.44 15.23 -1.06
N LYS A 302 -17.72 15.34 -1.43
CA LYS A 302 -18.76 14.45 -0.90
C LYS A 302 -18.55 12.96 -1.26
N TYR A 303 -17.67 12.67 -2.22
CA TYR A 303 -17.37 11.32 -2.70
C TYR A 303 -16.08 10.74 -2.09
N THR A 304 -15.27 11.55 -1.39
CA THR A 304 -14.01 11.10 -0.81
C THR A 304 -14.23 9.99 0.22
N GLN A 305 -13.74 8.79 -0.08
CA GLN A 305 -13.82 7.64 0.84
C GLN A 305 -12.56 7.46 1.68
N LYS A 306 -11.40 7.81 1.12
CA LYS A 306 -10.11 7.68 1.77
C LYS A 306 -9.35 8.99 1.70
N VAL A 307 -8.69 9.34 2.81
CA VAL A 307 -7.82 10.50 2.93
C VAL A 307 -6.46 10.02 3.42
N ASP A 308 -5.44 10.13 2.57
CA ASP A 308 -4.06 9.77 2.89
C ASP A 308 -3.16 11.02 2.83
N VAL A 309 -2.64 11.41 3.99
CA VAL A 309 -1.63 12.47 4.13
C VAL A 309 -0.37 11.94 4.81
N SER A 310 -0.13 10.63 4.71
CA SER A 310 0.98 9.97 5.37
C SER A 310 2.34 10.40 4.79
N GLY A 311 3.34 10.53 5.66
CA GLY A 311 4.68 10.96 5.27
C GLY A 311 4.81 12.44 4.87
N CYS A 312 3.83 13.27 5.24
CA CYS A 312 3.83 14.70 4.98
C CYS A 312 4.22 15.49 6.25
N PRO A 313 5.51 15.86 6.44
CA PRO A 313 5.97 16.54 7.65
C PRO A 313 5.39 17.94 7.85
N GLN A 314 4.88 18.57 6.79
CA GLN A 314 4.25 19.88 6.80
C GLN A 314 2.81 19.88 7.33
N ILE A 315 2.16 18.70 7.44
CA ILE A 315 0.76 18.61 7.86
C ILE A 315 0.65 18.90 9.36
N THR A 316 -0.11 19.94 9.69
CA THR A 316 -0.40 20.36 11.07
C THR A 316 -1.90 20.33 11.32
N ALA A 317 -2.31 20.38 12.59
CA ALA A 317 -3.72 20.48 12.95
C ALA A 317 -4.42 21.72 12.34
N GLY A 318 -3.66 22.81 12.11
CA GLY A 318 -4.16 24.01 11.45
C GLY A 318 -4.49 23.80 9.97
N LEU A 319 -3.65 23.05 9.24
CA LEU A 319 -3.93 22.69 7.83
C LEU A 319 -5.07 21.69 7.71
N CYS A 320 -5.18 20.74 8.64
CA CYS A 320 -6.34 19.85 8.72
C CYS A 320 -7.63 20.67 8.92
N LEU A 321 -7.62 21.64 9.85
CA LEU A 321 -8.75 22.52 10.09
C LEU A 321 -9.08 23.36 8.85
N LEU A 322 -8.09 23.94 8.17
CA LEU A 322 -8.27 24.72 6.94
C LEU A 322 -9.05 23.93 5.87
N SER A 323 -8.77 22.64 5.78
CA SER A 323 -9.35 21.74 4.77
C SER A 323 -10.82 21.42 5.03
N VAL A 324 -11.26 21.46 6.29
CA VAL A 324 -12.65 21.15 6.68
C VAL A 324 -13.49 22.41 6.94
N LEU A 325 -12.94 23.61 6.74
CA LEU A 325 -13.66 24.88 6.86
C LEU A 325 -14.17 25.39 5.50
N PRO A 326 -15.35 26.06 5.45
CA PRO A 326 -15.86 26.70 4.24
C PRO A 326 -14.83 27.64 3.59
N SER A 327 -14.71 27.58 2.26
CA SER A 327 -13.68 28.31 1.50
C SER A 327 -13.67 29.81 1.75
N CYS A 328 -14.84 30.45 1.75
CA CYS A 328 -15.00 31.90 1.90
C CYS A 328 -14.57 32.44 3.28
N ASP A 329 -14.52 31.60 4.32
CA ASP A 329 -14.26 32.05 5.69
C ASP A 329 -12.98 31.47 6.30
N ALA A 330 -12.41 30.40 5.74
CA ALA A 330 -11.34 29.67 6.42
C ALA A 330 -10.06 30.48 6.62
N ASP A 331 -9.62 31.27 5.63
CA ASP A 331 -8.37 32.06 5.74
C ASP A 331 -8.52 33.16 6.80
N ARG A 332 -9.70 33.77 6.88
CA ARG A 332 -10.05 34.76 7.90
C ARG A 332 -10.16 34.14 9.30
N ILE A 333 -10.73 32.94 9.42
CA ILE A 333 -10.85 32.22 10.69
C ILE A 333 -9.47 31.75 11.16
N LEU A 334 -8.69 31.15 10.27
CA LEU A 334 -7.38 30.61 10.59
C LEU A 334 -6.39 31.73 10.92
N SER A 335 -6.37 32.83 10.16
CA SER A 335 -5.56 34.01 10.51
C SER A 335 -5.97 34.62 11.86
N LYS A 336 -7.27 34.64 12.20
CA LYS A 336 -7.74 35.03 13.54
C LYS A 336 -7.26 34.07 14.62
N ILE A 337 -7.20 32.75 14.37
CA ILE A 337 -6.68 31.75 15.31
C ILE A 337 -5.17 31.95 15.53
N ILE A 338 -4.41 32.09 14.44
CA ILE A 338 -2.95 32.26 14.45
C ILE A 338 -2.53 33.58 15.13
N LYS A 339 -3.17 34.71 14.79
CA LYS A 339 -2.89 36.02 15.43
C LYS A 339 -3.19 36.03 16.93
N LYS A 340 -4.10 35.16 17.36
CA LYS A 340 -4.49 35.00 18.76
C LYS A 340 -3.57 34.05 19.53
N SER A 341 -2.85 33.16 18.85
CA SER A 341 -1.83 32.29 19.45
C SER A 341 -0.45 32.97 19.52
N SER A 342 -0.12 33.86 18.57
CA SER A 342 1.16 34.60 18.57
C SER A 342 1.30 35.63 19.70
N ALA A 343 0.20 36.04 20.33
CA ALA A 343 0.21 36.94 21.49
C ALA A 343 0.67 36.27 22.81
N ASN A 344 0.70 34.93 22.88
CA ASN A 344 1.20 34.19 24.03
C ASN A 344 2.50 33.47 23.64
N HIS A 345 3.65 33.95 24.16
CA HIS A 345 4.95 33.34 23.89
C HIS A 345 4.99 31.85 24.33
N ALA A 346 5.59 31.03 23.46
CA ALA A 346 6.07 29.65 23.63
C ALA A 346 5.22 28.71 24.53
N ASN A 347 4.58 27.71 23.89
CA ASN A 347 3.81 26.58 24.45
C ASN A 347 2.27 26.63 24.30
N SER A 348 1.67 27.68 23.73
CA SER A 348 0.20 27.80 23.66
C SER A 348 -0.52 26.92 22.60
N LEU A 349 0.19 26.07 21.83
CA LEU A 349 -0.42 25.00 21.03
C LEU A 349 -0.37 23.63 21.73
N ARG A 350 0.29 23.53 22.90
CA ARG A 350 0.22 22.33 23.77
C ARG A 350 -1.15 22.17 24.45
N ASP A 351 -1.94 23.24 24.56
CA ASP A 351 -3.24 23.21 25.19
C ASP A 351 -4.38 23.31 24.17
N GLY A 352 -5.34 22.39 24.27
CA GLY A 352 -6.56 22.28 23.47
C GLY A 352 -7.55 23.46 23.57
N PHE A 353 -7.09 24.64 23.98
CA PHE A 353 -7.88 25.87 23.97
C PHE A 353 -7.71 26.61 22.64
N ARG A 354 -8.53 26.25 21.62
CA ARG A 354 -9.17 27.17 20.62
C ARG A 354 -9.77 26.53 19.37
N LEU A 355 -9.75 25.19 19.21
CA LEU A 355 -10.57 24.53 18.18
C LEU A 355 -12.08 24.64 18.49
N SER A 356 -12.47 24.78 19.75
CA SER A 356 -13.89 24.84 20.18
C SER A 356 -14.69 25.96 19.52
N LEU A 357 -14.06 27.08 19.17
CA LEU A 357 -14.71 28.23 18.52
C LEU A 357 -14.98 28.03 17.01
N ALA A 358 -14.15 27.23 16.31
CA ALA A 358 -14.32 26.92 14.89
C ALA A 358 -15.19 25.67 14.66
N LEU A 359 -15.27 24.79 15.66
CA LEU A 359 -15.98 23.50 15.64
C LEU A 359 -17.51 23.58 15.42
N GLY A 360 -18.11 24.78 15.34
CA GLY A 360 -19.51 24.98 14.96
C GLY A 360 -19.74 25.22 13.46
N GLN A 361 -18.67 25.43 12.67
CA GLN A 361 -18.73 25.78 11.24
C GLN A 361 -17.96 24.79 10.35
N VAL A 362 -17.65 23.60 10.87
CA VAL A 362 -16.87 22.58 10.17
C VAL A 362 -17.77 21.82 9.19
N LEU A 363 -17.29 21.61 7.98
CA LEU A 363 -17.94 20.81 6.94
C LEU A 363 -17.90 19.32 7.29
N THR A 364 -18.98 18.61 6.95
CA THR A 364 -19.10 17.17 7.15
C THR A 364 -18.92 16.43 5.83
N PHE A 365 -18.11 15.38 5.84
CA PHE A 365 -17.84 14.50 4.71
C PHE A 365 -18.22 13.07 5.08
N GLU A 366 -19.47 12.70 4.78
CA GLU A 366 -20.07 11.43 5.21
C GLU A 366 -19.48 10.19 4.52
N ALA A 367 -18.87 10.35 3.35
CA ALA A 367 -18.27 9.25 2.61
C ALA A 367 -16.92 8.78 3.17
N VAL A 368 -16.24 9.60 3.99
CA VAL A 368 -14.88 9.30 4.49
C VAL A 368 -14.91 8.14 5.48
N GLN A 369 -14.28 7.03 5.10
CA GLN A 369 -14.20 5.79 5.88
C GLN A 369 -12.77 5.46 6.33
N GLU A 370 -11.74 5.89 5.59
CA GLU A 370 -10.33 5.66 5.93
C GLU A 370 -9.56 6.98 6.01
N LEU A 371 -8.82 7.17 7.10
CA LEU A 371 -7.92 8.29 7.31
C LEU A 371 -6.53 7.78 7.69
N ASP A 372 -5.53 8.11 6.86
CA ASP A 372 -4.11 7.86 7.14
C ASP A 372 -3.36 9.16 7.38
N ILE A 373 -2.88 9.34 8.61
CA ILE A 373 -2.09 10.47 9.08
C ILE A 373 -0.72 10.01 9.61
N SER A 374 -0.29 8.81 9.23
CA SER A 374 0.92 8.18 9.73
C SER A 374 2.17 8.98 9.35
N ASN A 375 3.17 8.98 10.23
CA ASN A 375 4.49 9.57 9.94
C ASN A 375 4.41 11.07 9.59
N CYS A 376 3.59 11.84 10.31
CA CYS A 376 3.47 13.29 10.18
C CYS A 376 4.04 14.01 11.43
N PRO A 377 5.36 14.28 11.47
CA PRO A 377 6.05 14.85 12.64
C PRO A 377 5.41 16.08 13.26
N SER A 378 4.90 17.01 12.44
CA SER A 378 4.31 18.28 12.89
C SER A 378 2.84 18.18 13.30
N LEU A 379 2.23 17.00 13.18
CA LEU A 379 0.82 16.80 13.48
C LEU A 379 0.61 16.48 14.96
N PHE A 380 -0.06 17.38 15.67
CA PHE A 380 -0.54 17.11 17.02
C PHE A 380 -1.81 16.26 16.96
N LEU A 381 -1.65 14.98 17.25
CA LEU A 381 -2.66 13.96 17.04
C LEU A 381 -3.98 14.24 17.78
N GLU A 382 -3.93 14.69 19.04
CA GLU A 382 -5.15 15.02 19.81
C GLU A 382 -5.97 16.15 19.17
N SER A 383 -5.31 17.19 18.69
CA SER A 383 -5.95 18.32 17.98
C SER A 383 -6.54 17.89 16.64
N ALA A 384 -5.83 17.02 15.91
CA ALA A 384 -6.30 16.47 14.64
C ALA A 384 -7.57 15.61 14.85
N ILE A 385 -7.57 14.73 15.86
CA ILE A 385 -8.73 13.91 16.22
C ILE A 385 -9.95 14.74 16.58
N ASN A 386 -9.78 15.82 17.33
CA ASN A 386 -10.88 16.76 17.63
C ASN A 386 -11.45 17.44 16.39
N CYS A 387 -10.62 17.68 15.37
CA CYS A 387 -11.04 18.23 14.09
C CYS A 387 -11.84 17.21 13.27
N PHE A 388 -11.31 15.99 13.18
CA PHE A 388 -11.87 14.95 12.32
C PHE A 388 -13.10 14.26 12.90
N CYS A 389 -13.28 14.19 14.22
CA CYS A 389 -14.46 13.55 14.81
C CYS A 389 -15.79 14.19 14.42
N LYS A 390 -15.80 15.49 14.12
CA LYS A 390 -16.99 16.16 13.58
C LYS A 390 -17.08 16.09 12.06
N SER A 391 -15.93 16.12 11.39
CA SER A 391 -15.87 16.19 9.92
C SER A 391 -16.15 14.84 9.27
N PHE A 392 -15.75 13.73 9.91
CA PHE A 392 -15.79 12.37 9.34
C PHE A 392 -16.64 11.45 10.23
N PRO A 393 -17.98 11.59 10.23
CA PRO A 393 -18.86 10.82 11.11
C PRO A 393 -18.86 9.31 10.79
N SER A 394 -18.57 8.94 9.54
CA SER A 394 -18.54 7.56 9.04
C SER A 394 -17.18 6.87 9.13
N LEU A 395 -16.21 7.48 9.83
CA LEU A 395 -14.84 6.97 9.87
C LEU A 395 -14.77 5.57 10.50
N ARG A 396 -14.22 4.60 9.75
CA ARG A 396 -14.07 3.20 10.16
C ARG A 396 -12.62 2.83 10.45
N THR A 397 -11.68 3.40 9.71
CA THR A 397 -10.25 3.09 9.79
C THR A 397 -9.44 4.36 10.07
N LEU A 398 -8.66 4.34 11.15
CA LEU A 398 -7.71 5.39 11.49
C LEU A 398 -6.30 4.79 11.55
N ARG A 399 -5.41 5.26 10.68
CA ARG A 399 -3.98 4.94 10.71
C ARG A 399 -3.19 6.14 11.21
N ALA A 400 -2.52 5.97 12.35
CA ALA A 400 -1.71 6.98 13.00
C ALA A 400 -0.41 6.32 13.52
N ALA A 401 0.38 5.76 12.60
CA ALA A 401 1.66 5.16 12.93
C ALA A 401 2.75 6.22 13.17
N TYR A 402 3.75 5.85 13.97
CA TYR A 402 4.96 6.60 14.34
C TYR A 402 4.74 7.83 15.26
N PHE A 403 3.55 7.98 15.87
CA PHE A 403 3.30 9.00 16.90
C PHE A 403 3.76 8.55 18.30
N SER A 404 5.05 8.75 18.59
CA SER A 404 5.64 8.38 19.90
C SER A 404 5.07 9.13 21.10
N ASN A 405 4.49 10.33 20.90
CA ASN A 405 3.95 11.17 21.98
C ASN A 405 2.53 10.76 22.43
N PHE A 406 1.81 9.95 21.65
CA PHE A 406 0.47 9.50 22.02
C PHE A 406 0.52 8.54 23.21
N LYS A 407 -0.44 8.60 24.15
CA LYS A 407 -0.55 7.68 25.28
C LYS A 407 -1.73 6.73 25.09
N THR A 408 -1.54 5.41 25.14
CA THR A 408 -2.64 4.46 24.85
C THR A 408 -3.83 4.59 25.80
N ARG A 409 -3.62 5.08 27.03
CA ARG A 409 -4.72 5.37 27.99
C ARG A 409 -5.76 6.36 27.45
N GLN A 410 -5.39 7.21 26.49
CA GLN A 410 -6.30 8.16 25.84
C GLN A 410 -7.16 7.50 24.74
N LEU A 411 -6.82 6.28 24.30
CA LEU A 411 -7.54 5.56 23.24
C LEU A 411 -9.02 5.42 23.57
N GLY A 412 -9.36 5.18 24.84
CA GLY A 412 -10.75 5.07 25.27
C GLY A 412 -11.56 6.35 25.01
N GLN A 413 -10.96 7.53 25.19
CA GLN A 413 -11.60 8.81 24.91
C GLN A 413 -11.78 9.06 23.41
N TRP A 414 -10.85 8.55 22.58
CA TRP A 414 -10.95 8.68 21.12
C TRP A 414 -12.04 7.81 20.53
N VAL A 415 -12.10 6.55 20.98
CA VAL A 415 -13.12 5.62 20.50
C VAL A 415 -14.52 6.14 20.81
N GLN A 416 -14.72 6.81 21.95
CA GLN A 416 -16.00 7.47 22.27
C GLN A 416 -16.37 8.61 21.30
N LYS A 417 -15.38 9.27 20.68
CA LYS A 417 -15.61 10.35 19.71
C LYS A 417 -15.95 9.85 18.30
N PHE A 418 -15.63 8.60 17.97
CA PHE A 418 -15.92 7.99 16.67
C PHE A 418 -16.78 6.73 16.85
N PRO A 419 -18.10 6.83 16.75
CA PRO A 419 -18.99 5.71 17.04
C PRO A 419 -18.84 4.53 16.07
N LEU A 420 -18.40 4.78 14.83
CA LEU A 420 -18.26 3.76 13.78
C LEU A 420 -16.82 3.24 13.59
N LEU A 421 -15.87 3.68 14.43
CA LEU A 421 -14.46 3.32 14.30
C LEU A 421 -14.24 1.84 14.65
N THR A 422 -13.76 1.07 13.68
CA THR A 422 -13.54 -0.37 13.80
C THR A 422 -12.06 -0.75 13.78
N ASN A 423 -11.24 -0.01 13.04
CA ASN A 423 -9.82 -0.33 12.80
C ASN A 423 -8.92 0.82 13.25
N ILE A 424 -7.94 0.52 14.11
CA ILE A 424 -7.00 1.50 14.63
C ILE A 424 -5.58 0.97 14.49
N ASP A 425 -4.71 1.75 13.86
CA ASP A 425 -3.28 1.48 13.76
C ASP A 425 -2.45 2.56 14.45
N LEU A 426 -1.72 2.17 15.49
CA LEU A 426 -0.83 3.01 16.30
C LEU A 426 0.60 2.43 16.35
N THR A 427 1.03 1.80 15.25
CA THR A 427 2.35 1.20 15.12
C THR A 427 3.48 2.18 15.45
N LEU A 428 4.50 1.72 16.17
CA LEU A 428 5.78 2.37 16.36
C LEU A 428 6.92 1.46 15.86
N ASP A 429 8.14 2.00 15.84
CA ASP A 429 9.32 1.25 15.46
C ASP A 429 9.58 0.05 16.40
N ILE A 430 9.74 -1.16 15.83
CA ILE A 430 10.08 -2.39 16.57
C ILE A 430 11.60 -2.53 16.83
N THR A 431 12.44 -1.68 16.24
CA THR A 431 13.90 -1.71 16.37
C THR A 431 14.51 -1.66 17.79
N PRO A 432 13.79 -1.37 18.90
CA PRO A 432 14.28 -1.71 20.25
C PRO A 432 14.17 -3.18 20.64
N VAL A 433 13.51 -4.04 19.86
CA VAL A 433 13.54 -5.50 20.06
C VAL A 433 14.95 -5.97 19.76
N ILE A 434 15.70 -6.15 20.83
CA ILE A 434 17.00 -6.78 20.84
C ILE A 434 16.74 -8.28 20.60
N PRO A 435 17.22 -8.87 19.49
CA PRO A 435 17.02 -10.27 19.20
C PRO A 435 17.37 -11.13 20.40
N ALA A 436 16.62 -12.21 20.56
CA ALA A 436 16.67 -13.09 21.72
C ALA A 436 18.12 -13.57 22.04
N LYS A 437 19.00 -13.64 21.03
CA LYS A 437 20.40 -14.07 21.13
C LYS A 437 21.35 -13.05 21.79
N ILE A 438 20.91 -11.83 22.07
CA ILE A 438 21.74 -10.74 22.58
C ILE A 438 21.47 -10.51 24.09
N SER A 439 22.53 -10.33 24.90
CA SER A 439 22.40 -10.15 26.35
C SER A 439 22.32 -8.67 26.74
N ILE A 440 21.28 -8.30 27.49
CA ILE A 440 21.13 -6.96 28.09
C ILE A 440 22.02 -6.88 29.33
N ILE A 441 22.90 -5.87 29.39
CA ILE A 441 23.81 -5.67 30.53
C ILE A 441 23.12 -4.84 31.61
N ALA A 442 22.46 -3.74 31.21
CA ALA A 442 21.78 -2.83 32.11
C ALA A 442 20.67 -2.07 31.37
N SER A 443 19.58 -1.76 32.05
CA SER A 443 18.53 -0.86 31.56
C SER A 443 18.18 0.15 32.65
N SER A 444 18.02 1.41 32.28
CA SER A 444 17.62 2.49 33.18
C SER A 444 16.61 3.38 32.48
N SER A 445 15.67 3.94 33.25
CA SER A 445 14.69 4.90 32.73
C SER A 445 14.79 6.21 33.49
N VAL A 446 14.91 7.32 32.76
CA VAL A 446 14.91 8.66 33.35
C VAL A 446 13.54 9.28 33.11
N PRO A 447 12.77 9.62 34.17
CA PRO A 447 11.49 10.30 34.04
C PRO A 447 11.68 11.72 33.47
N SER A 448 10.70 12.21 32.73
CA SER A 448 10.65 13.62 32.33
C SER A 448 10.56 14.52 33.58
N LEU A 449 11.39 15.57 33.62
CA LEU A 449 11.35 16.61 34.65
C LEU A 449 10.13 17.52 34.40
N GLU A 450 8.92 17.03 34.67
CA GLU A 450 7.73 17.84 34.93
C GLU A 450 6.98 17.23 36.13
N PRO A 451 6.95 17.89 37.31
CA PRO A 451 6.25 17.36 38.48
C PRO A 451 4.74 17.51 38.27
N SER A 452 4.04 16.41 38.02
CA SER A 452 2.60 16.33 38.25
C SER A 452 2.38 15.62 39.59
N THR A 453 1.87 16.40 40.55
CA THR A 453 1.47 15.94 41.87
C THR A 453 0.33 14.93 41.76
N ALA A 454 0.62 13.65 41.97
CA ALA A 454 -0.35 12.68 42.48
C ALA A 454 0.41 11.64 43.31
N SER A 455 -0.13 11.41 44.49
CA SER A 455 0.45 10.79 45.68
C SER A 455 0.98 9.37 45.48
N SER A 456 2.09 9.13 46.18
CA SER A 456 2.65 7.84 46.59
C SER A 456 1.61 6.90 47.20
N ASP A 457 1.57 5.65 46.77
CA ASP A 457 1.28 4.52 47.66
C ASP A 457 2.11 3.29 47.22
N ILE A 458 2.97 2.88 48.15
CA ILE A 458 4.00 1.84 48.07
C ILE A 458 3.48 0.61 48.82
N TYR A 459 3.53 -0.56 48.15
CA TYR A 459 3.58 -1.93 48.66
C TYR A 459 2.58 -2.40 49.74
N ASN A 460 1.70 -3.34 49.35
CA ASN A 460 1.62 -4.67 49.97
C ASN A 460 0.67 -5.57 49.17
N CYS A 461 1.20 -6.66 48.60
CA CYS A 461 0.36 -7.67 47.93
C CYS A 461 0.75 -9.05 48.45
N GLN A 462 0.10 -9.45 49.55
CA GLN A 462 -0.04 -10.84 49.96
C GLN A 462 -1.53 -11.19 49.92
N SER A 463 -1.81 -12.40 49.45
CA SER A 463 -3.10 -13.10 49.42
C SER A 463 -4.20 -12.60 48.47
N ALA A 464 -4.40 -13.42 47.44
CA ALA A 464 -5.68 -13.97 46.97
C ALA A 464 -6.91 -13.07 46.78
N THR A 465 -7.47 -13.18 45.57
CA THR A 465 -8.92 -13.21 45.30
C THR A 465 -9.73 -12.01 45.80
N SER A 466 -9.53 -10.84 45.17
CA SER A 466 -10.59 -9.85 44.84
C SER A 466 -9.93 -8.51 44.55
N LEU A 467 -9.56 -8.28 43.28
CA LEU A 467 -9.39 -6.92 42.79
C LEU A 467 -10.36 -6.71 41.64
N SER A 468 -11.53 -6.23 42.02
CA SER A 468 -12.47 -5.58 41.14
C SER A 468 -11.80 -4.32 40.58
N TYR A 469 -11.13 -4.44 39.43
CA TYR A 469 -10.92 -3.30 38.54
C TYR A 469 -12.29 -2.91 37.98
N THR A 470 -13.04 -2.08 38.73
CA THR A 470 -14.22 -1.40 38.21
C THR A 470 -13.78 -0.17 37.41
N SER A 471 -13.09 -0.39 36.29
CA SER A 471 -13.18 0.50 35.13
C SER A 471 -14.34 -0.04 34.30
N ARG A 472 -15.37 0.79 34.04
CA ARG A 472 -16.47 0.38 33.14
C ARG A 472 -15.84 -0.09 31.82
N PRO A 473 -16.22 -1.27 31.29
CA PRO A 473 -15.68 -1.75 30.03
C PRO A 473 -15.98 -0.71 28.94
N LEU A 474 -14.96 -0.32 28.17
CA LEU A 474 -15.10 0.55 27.01
C LEU A 474 -16.13 -0.05 26.05
N PRO A 475 -17.27 0.62 25.78
CA PRO A 475 -18.17 0.21 24.71
C PRO A 475 -17.49 0.59 23.40
N SER A 476 -16.68 -0.31 22.85
CA SER A 476 -15.95 -0.04 21.61
C SER A 476 -16.40 -1.01 20.51
N ASN A 477 -16.73 -0.44 19.35
CA ASN A 477 -16.91 -1.17 18.09
C ASN A 477 -15.57 -1.53 17.43
N VAL A 478 -14.45 -1.33 18.13
CA VAL A 478 -13.11 -1.61 17.62
C VAL A 478 -12.93 -3.11 17.53
N ILE A 479 -12.71 -3.58 16.31
CA ILE A 479 -12.54 -4.99 15.94
C ILE A 479 -11.05 -5.29 15.69
N LYS A 480 -10.32 -4.34 15.09
CA LYS A 480 -8.91 -4.47 14.73
C LYS A 480 -8.06 -3.41 15.42
N LEU A 481 -7.08 -3.85 16.21
CA LEU A 481 -6.17 -2.95 16.92
C LEU A 481 -4.70 -3.34 16.69
N THR A 482 -3.92 -2.44 16.11
CA THR A 482 -2.47 -2.58 15.91
C THR A 482 -1.73 -1.65 16.86
N LEU A 483 -0.91 -2.23 17.75
CA LEU A 483 -0.09 -1.55 18.76
C LEU A 483 1.38 -1.93 18.65
N GLU A 484 1.83 -2.35 17.46
CA GLU A 484 3.19 -2.80 17.20
C GLU A 484 4.25 -1.83 17.76
N GLY A 485 5.26 -2.36 18.47
CA GLY A 485 6.34 -1.58 19.09
C GLY A 485 5.96 -0.69 20.28
N ARG A 486 4.68 -0.67 20.72
CA ARG A 486 4.24 0.15 21.86
C ARG A 486 4.73 -0.42 23.19
N ILE A 487 4.99 0.48 24.14
CA ILE A 487 5.45 0.12 25.49
C ILE A 487 4.57 0.67 26.63
N ASP A 488 3.47 1.33 26.29
CA ASP A 488 2.62 2.07 27.22
C ASP A 488 1.18 1.52 27.27
N ILE A 489 1.01 0.21 27.04
CA ILE A 489 -0.29 -0.47 26.92
C ILE A 489 -0.92 -0.65 28.31
N SER A 490 -2.12 -0.10 28.54
CA SER A 490 -2.74 -0.03 29.88
C SER A 490 -4.10 -0.73 30.01
N GLU A 491 -4.98 -0.70 29.00
CA GLU A 491 -6.24 -1.49 28.95
C GLU A 491 -6.66 -1.70 27.49
N VAL A 492 -7.35 -2.81 27.19
CA VAL A 492 -7.72 -3.19 25.81
C VAL A 492 -9.23 -3.48 25.69
N CYS A 493 -9.77 -3.13 24.51
CA CYS A 493 -11.17 -3.31 24.10
C CYS A 493 -11.66 -4.76 24.26
N HIS A 494 -12.94 -4.95 24.59
CA HIS A 494 -13.55 -6.28 24.77
C HIS A 494 -14.02 -6.94 23.45
N SER A 495 -14.15 -6.14 22.39
CA SER A 495 -14.76 -6.51 21.11
C SER A 495 -13.75 -6.87 20.02
N LEU A 496 -12.49 -7.11 20.37
CA LEU A 496 -11.44 -7.33 19.36
C LEU A 496 -11.56 -8.71 18.72
N SER A 497 -11.51 -8.74 17.39
CA SER A 497 -11.23 -9.96 16.61
C SER A 497 -9.77 -10.05 16.18
N TYR A 498 -9.07 -8.91 16.05
CA TYR A 498 -7.68 -8.86 15.65
C TYR A 498 -6.87 -7.97 16.60
N ILE A 499 -5.73 -8.49 17.07
CA ILE A 499 -4.75 -7.72 17.82
C ILE A 499 -3.33 -7.97 17.33
N ASN A 500 -2.59 -6.89 17.11
CA ASN A 500 -1.16 -6.94 16.84
C ASN A 500 -0.38 -6.22 17.95
N LEU A 501 0.39 -6.99 18.70
CA LEU A 501 1.28 -6.60 19.80
C LEU A 501 2.75 -6.87 19.47
N LYS A 502 3.10 -7.11 18.19
CA LYS A 502 4.47 -7.44 17.80
C LYS A 502 5.47 -6.44 18.39
N GLY A 503 6.53 -6.95 19.01
CA GLY A 503 7.59 -6.14 19.61
C GLY A 503 7.19 -5.31 20.84
N CYS A 504 6.01 -5.51 21.42
CA CYS A 504 5.58 -4.86 22.65
C CYS A 504 6.26 -5.50 23.89
N THR A 505 7.56 -5.29 24.02
CA THR A 505 8.41 -5.97 25.04
C THR A 505 8.03 -5.65 26.49
N SER A 506 7.32 -4.54 26.74
CA SER A 506 6.88 -4.16 28.10
C SER A 506 5.66 -4.95 28.60
N VAL A 507 4.88 -5.57 27.70
CA VAL A 507 3.66 -6.28 28.08
C VAL A 507 4.03 -7.65 28.61
N THR A 508 3.55 -7.99 29.80
CA THR A 508 3.82 -9.27 30.46
C THR A 508 2.92 -10.38 29.91
N ASP A 509 3.34 -11.64 30.03
CA ASP A 509 2.53 -12.82 29.67
C ASP A 509 1.15 -12.79 30.34
N HIS A 510 1.10 -12.44 31.62
CA HIS A 510 -0.15 -12.32 32.37
C HIS A 510 -1.07 -11.24 31.78
N GLY A 511 -0.52 -10.09 31.40
CA GLY A 511 -1.28 -9.02 30.73
C GLY A 511 -1.88 -9.49 29.40
N ILE A 512 -1.09 -10.18 28.57
CA ILE A 512 -1.56 -10.74 27.29
C ILE A 512 -2.64 -11.79 27.52
N ALA A 513 -2.46 -12.70 28.48
CA ALA A 513 -3.44 -13.72 28.84
C ALA A 513 -4.77 -13.10 29.29
N VAL A 514 -4.73 -12.06 30.14
CA VAL A 514 -5.94 -11.32 30.58
C VAL A 514 -6.64 -10.66 29.38
N MET A 515 -5.89 -10.10 28.43
CA MET A 515 -6.46 -9.51 27.22
C MET A 515 -7.16 -10.54 26.35
N ILE A 516 -6.54 -11.71 26.15
CA ILE A 516 -7.12 -12.83 25.39
C ILE A 516 -8.43 -13.29 26.03
N LEU A 517 -8.43 -13.51 27.36
CA LEU A 517 -9.62 -13.94 28.10
C LEU A 517 -10.78 -12.94 28.04
N ARG A 518 -10.47 -11.63 27.88
CA ARG A 518 -11.48 -10.58 27.74
C ARG A 518 -12.08 -10.51 26.33
N CYS A 519 -11.35 -10.91 25.29
CA CYS A 519 -11.76 -10.80 23.88
C CYS A 519 -12.32 -12.13 23.35
N LYS A 520 -13.62 -12.37 23.54
CA LYS A 520 -14.25 -13.67 23.20
C LYS A 520 -14.37 -13.98 21.69
N ILE A 521 -14.22 -12.96 20.84
CA ILE A 521 -14.35 -13.08 19.38
C ILE A 521 -13.00 -13.02 18.66
N LEU A 522 -11.89 -13.17 19.40
CA LEU A 522 -10.54 -13.07 18.89
C LEU A 522 -10.27 -14.18 17.85
N GLN A 523 -9.86 -13.76 16.66
CA GLN A 523 -9.53 -14.62 15.52
C GLN A 523 -8.05 -14.48 15.13
N SER A 524 -7.41 -13.34 15.39
CA SER A 524 -6.02 -13.08 15.01
C SER A 524 -5.22 -12.50 16.16
N VAL A 525 -4.12 -13.19 16.53
CA VAL A 525 -3.19 -12.76 17.57
C VAL A 525 -1.78 -12.72 17.01
N LEU A 526 -1.21 -11.53 16.90
CA LEU A 526 0.17 -11.32 16.53
C LEU A 526 0.93 -10.81 17.76
N ALA A 527 1.71 -11.69 18.39
CA ALA A 527 2.46 -11.43 19.61
C ALA A 527 3.95 -11.77 19.45
N CYS A 528 4.46 -11.75 18.22
CA CYS A 528 5.87 -11.95 17.92
C CYS A 528 6.79 -11.03 18.72
N ASP A 529 7.90 -11.57 19.21
CA ASP A 529 8.91 -10.83 19.99
C ASP A 529 8.34 -10.08 21.21
N THR A 530 7.39 -10.72 21.92
CA THR A 530 6.80 -10.23 23.18
C THR A 530 7.09 -11.18 24.34
N SER A 531 6.54 -10.89 25.52
CA SER A 531 6.56 -11.79 26.67
C SER A 531 5.47 -12.87 26.60
N PHE A 532 4.94 -13.23 25.43
CA PHE A 532 3.93 -14.30 25.29
C PHE A 532 4.50 -15.66 25.73
N GLN A 533 3.85 -16.34 26.68
CA GLN A 533 4.29 -17.63 27.22
C GLN A 533 3.08 -18.55 27.52
N ASN A 534 3.26 -19.49 28.46
CA ASN A 534 2.29 -20.53 28.77
C ASN A 534 0.96 -20.00 29.30
N ASN A 535 0.89 -18.87 30.05
CA ASN A 535 -0.42 -18.38 30.51
C ASN A 535 -1.26 -17.86 29.34
N SER A 536 -0.63 -17.23 28.34
CA SER A 536 -1.31 -16.79 27.13
C SER A 536 -1.79 -17.97 26.29
N ILE A 537 -1.02 -19.05 26.18
CA ILE A 537 -1.46 -20.30 25.53
C ILE A 537 -2.66 -20.89 26.26
N LEU A 538 -2.58 -21.02 27.59
CA LEU A 538 -3.69 -21.52 28.40
C LEU A 538 -4.94 -20.66 28.24
N ALA A 539 -4.79 -19.33 28.13
CA ALA A 539 -5.92 -18.44 27.87
C ALA A 539 -6.60 -18.75 26.52
N LEU A 540 -5.84 -18.98 25.45
CA LEU A 540 -6.38 -19.36 24.14
C LEU A 540 -7.06 -20.74 24.15
N SER A 541 -6.53 -21.66 24.95
CA SER A 541 -7.03 -23.03 25.10
C SER A 541 -8.12 -23.20 26.17
N SER A 542 -8.39 -22.19 27.00
CA SER A 542 -9.37 -22.28 28.09
C SER A 542 -10.80 -21.97 27.63
N GLY A 543 -11.74 -22.85 27.96
CA GLY A 543 -13.17 -22.60 27.85
C GLY A 543 -13.67 -21.92 29.12
N VAL A 544 -14.41 -20.81 28.98
CA VAL A 544 -14.98 -20.11 30.14
C VAL A 544 -15.92 -21.06 30.89
N SER A 545 -15.62 -21.32 32.15
CA SER A 545 -16.39 -22.21 33.00
C SER A 545 -17.75 -21.59 33.34
N SER A 546 -18.80 -21.96 32.59
CA SER A 546 -20.14 -22.07 33.15
C SER A 546 -20.51 -23.55 33.13
N VAL A 547 -20.83 -24.08 34.31
CA VAL A 547 -21.02 -25.51 34.52
C VAL A 547 -22.32 -25.95 33.86
N THR A 548 -22.25 -26.48 32.63
CA THR A 548 -23.09 -27.59 32.10
C THR A 548 -22.75 -27.87 30.63
N GLN A 549 -22.75 -29.16 30.26
CA GLN A 549 -22.61 -29.73 28.90
C GLN A 549 -21.19 -29.82 28.33
N GLN A 550 -20.79 -31.02 27.84
CA GLN A 550 -19.43 -31.36 27.38
C GLN A 550 -19.26 -31.36 25.84
N HIS A 551 -20.34 -31.50 25.06
CA HIS A 551 -20.24 -31.49 23.59
C HIS A 551 -20.24 -30.08 22.98
N GLU A 552 -20.81 -29.07 23.65
CA GLU A 552 -20.70 -27.65 23.26
C GLU A 552 -19.38 -26.97 23.70
N ARG A 553 -18.51 -27.65 24.47
CA ARG A 553 -17.28 -27.04 25.03
C ARG A 553 -16.19 -26.79 24.00
N HIS A 554 -16.11 -27.61 22.96
CA HIS A 554 -15.03 -27.52 21.98
C HIS A 554 -15.22 -26.33 21.02
N SER A 555 -16.47 -26.02 20.61
CA SER A 555 -16.79 -24.88 19.74
C SER A 555 -16.65 -23.51 20.42
N GLN A 556 -16.49 -23.48 21.75
CA GLN A 556 -16.36 -22.25 22.55
C GLN A 556 -14.91 -21.83 22.82
N LEU A 557 -13.91 -22.69 22.56
CA LEU A 557 -12.50 -22.33 22.76
C LEU A 557 -12.06 -21.31 21.72
N ILE A 558 -11.29 -20.30 22.14
CA ILE A 558 -10.73 -19.30 21.23
C ILE A 558 -9.85 -19.98 20.18
N ALA A 559 -9.07 -21.00 20.58
CA ALA A 559 -8.22 -21.80 19.70
C ALA A 559 -8.90 -22.24 18.39
N HIS A 560 -10.12 -22.77 18.44
CA HIS A 560 -10.87 -23.24 17.26
C HIS A 560 -11.31 -22.10 16.33
N LYS A 561 -11.41 -20.87 16.83
CA LYS A 561 -11.80 -19.69 16.05
C LYS A 561 -10.61 -18.93 15.48
N LEU A 562 -9.38 -19.31 15.84
CA LEU A 562 -8.17 -18.62 15.40
C LEU A 562 -7.95 -18.84 13.90
N LEU A 563 -7.87 -17.73 13.18
CA LEU A 563 -7.42 -17.64 11.78
C LEU A 563 -5.93 -17.28 11.69
N THR A 564 -5.39 -16.54 12.67
CA THR A 564 -3.99 -16.13 12.67
C THR A 564 -3.36 -16.25 14.05
N LEU A 565 -2.21 -16.94 14.13
CA LEU A 565 -1.41 -17.03 15.35
C LEU A 565 0.06 -16.82 15.02
N HIS A 566 0.59 -15.66 15.42
CA HIS A 566 2.02 -15.36 15.26
C HIS A 566 2.65 -15.15 16.64
N ILE A 567 3.48 -16.10 17.05
CA ILE A 567 4.14 -16.11 18.37
C ILE A 567 5.65 -16.33 18.26
N GLY A 568 6.20 -16.19 17.05
CA GLY A 568 7.63 -16.38 16.81
C GLY A 568 8.52 -15.39 17.60
N GLY A 569 9.69 -15.86 18.02
CA GLY A 569 10.62 -15.11 18.89
C GLY A 569 10.25 -15.08 20.37
N CYS A 570 9.10 -15.65 20.77
CA CYS A 570 8.68 -15.69 22.17
C CYS A 570 9.40 -16.79 22.95
N ARG A 571 10.02 -16.43 24.07
CA ARG A 571 10.74 -17.37 24.96
C ARG A 571 9.82 -17.86 26.06
N GLY A 572 9.76 -19.17 26.30
CA GLY A 572 9.03 -19.77 27.43
C GLY A 572 7.78 -20.58 27.07
N VAL A 573 7.48 -20.72 25.78
CA VAL A 573 6.45 -21.63 25.27
C VAL A 573 6.94 -23.08 25.39
N THR A 574 6.18 -23.93 26.07
CA THR A 574 6.49 -25.37 26.19
C THR A 574 5.86 -26.17 25.06
N GLY A 575 6.58 -27.18 24.55
CA GLY A 575 6.11 -28.02 23.44
C GLY A 575 4.76 -28.69 23.70
N LYS A 576 4.51 -29.16 24.93
CA LYS A 576 3.24 -29.80 25.32
C LYS A 576 2.03 -28.87 25.14
N LEU A 577 2.10 -27.66 25.71
CA LEU A 577 1.00 -26.69 25.62
C LEU A 577 0.82 -26.17 24.19
N LEU A 578 1.92 -26.03 23.44
CA LEU A 578 1.86 -25.69 22.03
C LEU A 578 1.14 -26.78 21.23
N CYS A 579 1.42 -28.06 21.47
CA CYS A 579 0.72 -29.17 20.83
C CYS A 579 -0.78 -29.14 21.12
N GLU A 580 -1.17 -28.91 22.38
CA GLU A 580 -2.58 -28.81 22.78
C GLU A 580 -3.29 -27.66 22.04
N LEU A 581 -2.68 -26.47 21.96
CA LEU A 581 -3.22 -25.33 21.23
C LEU A 581 -3.37 -25.61 19.73
N ILE A 582 -2.30 -26.09 19.08
CA ILE A 582 -2.27 -26.32 17.63
C ILE A 582 -3.22 -27.46 17.22
N SER A 583 -3.40 -28.46 18.08
CA SER A 583 -4.36 -29.56 17.82
C SER A 583 -5.81 -29.11 17.73
N GLY A 584 -6.16 -28.01 18.41
CA GLY A 584 -7.49 -27.41 18.39
C GLY A 584 -7.62 -26.19 17.48
N ALA A 585 -6.63 -25.89 16.63
CA ALA A 585 -6.59 -24.69 15.79
C ALA A 585 -6.76 -25.02 14.31
N ASP A 586 -7.85 -25.72 13.98
CA ASP A 586 -8.16 -26.29 12.67
C ASP A 586 -8.47 -25.25 11.57
N ASN A 587 -8.94 -24.06 11.96
CA ASN A 587 -9.28 -22.95 11.05
C ASN A 587 -8.11 -21.98 10.76
N LEU A 588 -6.89 -22.28 11.23
CA LEU A 588 -5.74 -21.39 11.02
C LEU A 588 -5.42 -21.21 9.53
N ARG A 589 -5.34 -19.94 9.12
CA ARG A 589 -4.88 -19.51 7.79
C ARG A 589 -3.44 -19.03 7.82
N SER A 590 -2.93 -18.54 8.96
CA SER A 590 -1.55 -18.06 9.06
C SER A 590 -0.93 -18.38 10.42
N LEU A 591 0.23 -19.06 10.39
CA LEU A 591 0.93 -19.56 11.57
C LEU A 591 2.41 -19.17 11.52
N CYS A 592 2.89 -18.44 12.54
CA CYS A 592 4.31 -18.09 12.69
C CYS A 592 4.84 -18.58 14.05
N LEU A 593 5.77 -19.53 13.97
CA LEU A 593 6.44 -20.20 15.08
C LEU A 593 7.97 -20.03 15.02
N ARG A 594 8.49 -19.03 14.29
CA ARG A 594 9.94 -18.82 14.12
C ARG A 594 10.67 -18.77 15.48
N GLU A 595 11.89 -19.30 15.53
CA GLU A 595 12.73 -19.38 16.74
C GLU A 595 12.14 -20.15 17.94
N ILE A 596 10.96 -20.77 17.83
CA ILE A 596 10.39 -21.62 18.88
C ILE A 596 11.01 -23.01 18.82
N GLN A 597 11.43 -23.54 19.97
CA GLN A 597 12.02 -24.88 20.06
C GLN A 597 10.93 -25.97 20.07
N LEU A 598 11.23 -27.14 19.47
CA LEU A 598 10.40 -28.36 19.48
C LEU A 598 9.02 -28.20 18.81
N VAL A 599 9.00 -27.94 17.50
CA VAL A 599 7.76 -27.73 16.72
C VAL A 599 7.19 -28.99 16.07
N ASP A 600 7.98 -30.05 15.87
CA ASP A 600 7.54 -31.26 15.13
C ASP A 600 6.28 -31.90 15.72
N ASP A 601 6.26 -32.13 17.04
CA ASP A 601 5.10 -32.72 17.73
C ASP A 601 3.84 -31.86 17.55
N ALA A 602 3.98 -30.53 17.52
CA ALA A 602 2.87 -29.61 17.32
C ALA A 602 2.37 -29.65 15.87
N LEU A 603 3.27 -29.69 14.89
CA LEU A 603 2.93 -29.76 13.47
C LEU A 603 2.27 -31.10 13.10
N TYR A 604 2.70 -32.23 13.68
CA TYR A 604 2.02 -33.52 13.49
C TYR A 604 0.59 -33.55 14.06
N ARG A 605 0.32 -32.71 15.06
CA ARG A 605 -1.01 -32.58 15.66
C ARG A 605 -1.89 -31.55 14.96
N PHE A 606 -1.32 -30.78 14.03
CA PHE A 606 -2.08 -29.81 13.25
C PHE A 606 -3.01 -30.52 12.27
N SER A 607 -4.32 -30.40 12.49
CA SER A 607 -5.33 -31.03 11.63
C SER A 607 -5.90 -30.10 10.54
N GLY A 608 -5.54 -28.81 10.55
CA GLY A 608 -6.08 -27.80 9.64
C GLY A 608 -5.73 -28.02 8.17
N ALA A 609 -6.63 -27.58 7.29
CA ALA A 609 -6.54 -27.73 5.84
C ALA A 609 -6.76 -26.39 5.07
N SER A 610 -6.66 -25.26 5.76
CA SER A 610 -6.88 -23.91 5.20
C SER A 610 -5.69 -22.97 5.43
N LEU A 611 -4.50 -23.51 5.71
CA LEU A 611 -3.29 -22.76 6.00
C LEU A 611 -2.72 -22.15 4.71
N GLU A 612 -2.67 -20.83 4.65
CA GLU A 612 -2.12 -20.03 3.55
C GLU A 612 -0.69 -19.58 3.83
N MET A 613 -0.28 -19.42 5.09
CA MET A 613 1.06 -19.01 5.48
C MET A 613 1.61 -19.82 6.65
N LEU A 614 2.82 -20.36 6.49
CA LEU A 614 3.58 -21.05 7.53
C LEU A 614 5.00 -20.48 7.64
N ASP A 615 5.34 -19.98 8.81
CA ASP A 615 6.70 -19.57 9.17
C ASP A 615 7.22 -20.37 10.35
N VAL A 616 8.20 -21.23 10.10
CA VAL A 616 8.92 -22.03 11.10
C VAL A 616 10.42 -21.78 10.99
N SER A 617 10.81 -20.58 10.54
CA SER A 617 12.21 -20.21 10.35
C SER A 617 13.01 -20.29 11.65
N ASP A 618 14.29 -20.66 11.55
CA ASP A 618 15.22 -20.82 12.67
C ASP A 618 14.71 -21.78 13.77
N THR A 619 13.95 -22.80 13.38
CA THR A 619 13.50 -23.91 14.25
C THR A 619 14.22 -25.22 13.94
N GLU A 620 13.98 -26.24 14.76
CA GLU A 620 14.49 -27.61 14.58
C GLU A 620 13.49 -28.51 13.84
N VAL A 621 12.69 -27.96 12.93
CA VAL A 621 11.65 -28.71 12.21
C VAL A 621 12.24 -29.79 11.28
N SER A 622 11.62 -30.97 11.24
CA SER A 622 11.98 -32.06 10.32
C SER A 622 11.19 -32.05 9.01
N ILE A 623 11.74 -32.69 7.99
CA ILE A 623 11.11 -32.83 6.67
C ILE A 623 9.73 -33.52 6.77
N PRO A 624 9.56 -34.65 7.49
CA PRO A 624 8.27 -35.32 7.53
C PRO A 624 7.19 -34.50 8.25
N ALA A 625 7.55 -33.71 9.26
CA ALA A 625 6.63 -32.79 9.93
C ALA A 625 6.15 -31.68 8.98
N LEU A 626 7.04 -31.11 8.16
CA LEU A 626 6.65 -30.14 7.12
C LEU A 626 5.75 -30.77 6.06
N ALA A 627 6.14 -31.94 5.54
CA ALA A 627 5.37 -32.65 4.53
C ALA A 627 3.94 -32.96 5.02
N HIS A 628 3.79 -33.35 6.29
CA HIS A 628 2.48 -33.59 6.91
C HIS A 628 1.55 -32.38 6.79
N VAL A 629 2.06 -31.17 7.05
CA VAL A 629 1.27 -29.94 6.99
C VAL A 629 1.02 -29.52 5.54
N ILE A 630 2.05 -29.56 4.69
CA ILE A 630 1.97 -29.15 3.28
C ILE A 630 0.95 -30.01 2.52
N CYS A 631 1.00 -31.34 2.65
CA CYS A 631 0.08 -32.23 1.93
C CYS A 631 -1.40 -32.00 2.31
N ARG A 632 -1.69 -31.40 3.46
CA ARG A 632 -3.05 -31.04 3.89
C ARG A 632 -3.50 -29.66 3.44
N ASN A 633 -2.58 -28.81 2.98
CA ASN A 633 -2.82 -27.39 2.75
C ASN A 633 -2.34 -26.99 1.34
N PRO A 634 -3.10 -27.35 0.29
CA PRO A 634 -2.74 -27.02 -1.09
C PRO A 634 -2.79 -25.51 -1.37
N ASP A 635 -3.61 -24.74 -0.66
CA ASP A 635 -3.72 -23.29 -0.85
C ASP A 635 -2.58 -22.49 -0.16
N LEU A 636 -1.48 -23.16 0.24
CA LEU A 636 -0.33 -22.50 0.84
C LEU A 636 0.32 -21.51 -0.15
N LYS A 637 0.42 -20.25 0.28
CA LYS A 637 0.97 -19.12 -0.49
C LYS A 637 2.31 -18.64 0.04
N SER A 638 2.55 -18.75 1.35
CA SER A 638 3.81 -18.29 1.98
C SER A 638 4.41 -19.39 2.83
N LEU A 639 5.65 -19.78 2.52
CA LEU A 639 6.40 -20.77 3.27
C LEU A 639 7.77 -20.22 3.65
N LYS A 640 8.02 -20.13 4.96
CA LYS A 640 9.29 -19.64 5.52
C LYS A 640 9.93 -20.71 6.39
N ILE A 641 11.01 -21.28 5.86
CA ILE A 641 11.78 -22.40 6.42
C ILE A 641 13.28 -22.11 6.43
N ARG A 642 13.64 -20.81 6.46
CA ARG A 642 15.04 -20.37 6.52
C ARG A 642 15.67 -20.81 7.84
N GLY A 643 16.92 -21.25 7.82
CA GLY A 643 17.68 -21.56 9.05
C GLY A 643 17.35 -22.92 9.69
N CYS A 644 16.41 -23.69 9.15
CA CYS A 644 16.03 -25.02 9.65
C CYS A 644 17.08 -26.10 9.31
N ARG A 645 18.06 -26.30 10.21
CA ARG A 645 19.25 -27.15 9.93
C ARG A 645 18.94 -28.62 9.68
N ARG A 646 17.84 -29.16 10.22
CA ARG A 646 17.45 -30.57 10.04
C ARG A 646 16.96 -30.90 8.64
N LEU A 647 16.67 -29.91 7.81
CA LEU A 647 16.28 -30.12 6.41
C LEU A 647 17.43 -30.61 5.52
N LEU A 648 18.68 -30.53 5.98
CA LEU A 648 19.85 -31.11 5.30
C LEU A 648 20.18 -32.54 5.78
N ARG A 649 19.82 -32.92 7.01
CA ARG A 649 20.30 -34.15 7.65
C ARG A 649 19.52 -35.38 7.16
N GLN A 650 20.21 -36.31 6.50
CA GLN A 650 19.86 -37.73 6.57
C GLN A 650 20.20 -38.21 7.98
N GLU A 651 19.21 -38.71 8.73
CA GLU A 651 19.47 -39.36 10.00
C GLU A 651 20.39 -40.57 9.76
N SER A 652 21.66 -40.47 10.13
CA SER A 652 22.45 -41.66 10.39
C SER A 652 21.86 -42.34 11.62
N GLU A 653 21.45 -43.58 11.43
CA GLU A 653 20.82 -44.47 12.40
C GLU A 653 21.38 -44.27 13.82
N THR A 654 20.60 -43.61 14.68
CA THR A 654 20.77 -43.77 16.12
C THR A 654 19.41 -44.13 16.70
N ASN A 655 19.36 -45.35 17.23
CA ASN A 655 18.19 -46.02 17.78
C ASN A 655 17.44 -45.14 18.80
N GLU A 656 16.36 -44.48 18.39
CA GLU A 656 15.27 -44.13 19.31
C GLU A 656 13.93 -43.92 18.57
N ARG A 657 13.05 -44.91 18.73
CA ARG A 657 11.59 -44.94 18.47
C ARG A 657 11.10 -44.60 17.06
N LYS A 658 11.06 -45.66 16.23
CA LYS A 658 10.30 -45.77 14.98
C LYS A 658 8.81 -45.42 15.16
N LEU A 659 8.40 -44.25 14.70
CA LEU A 659 7.12 -44.09 14.01
C LEU A 659 7.40 -44.41 12.54
N CYS A 660 6.69 -45.39 11.97
CA CYS A 660 6.86 -45.84 10.59
C CYS A 660 6.44 -44.74 9.61
N ILE A 661 7.37 -43.85 9.24
CA ILE A 661 7.24 -42.97 8.08
C ILE A 661 8.41 -43.33 7.14
N PRO A 662 8.17 -43.57 5.84
CA PRO A 662 9.26 -43.84 4.90
C PRO A 662 10.28 -42.70 4.92
N SER A 663 11.54 -43.00 4.61
CA SER A 663 12.64 -42.03 4.56
C SER A 663 12.33 -40.92 3.55
N PHE A 664 11.70 -39.85 4.01
CA PHE A 664 11.25 -38.72 3.20
C PHE A 664 12.45 -37.82 2.91
N THR A 665 12.81 -37.65 1.65
CA THR A 665 13.97 -36.84 1.25
C THR A 665 13.59 -35.38 1.05
N PRO A 666 14.58 -34.44 1.05
CA PRO A 666 14.31 -33.05 0.67
C PRO A 666 13.67 -32.92 -0.71
N GLN A 667 14.04 -33.78 -1.66
CA GLN A 667 13.48 -33.75 -3.01
C GLN A 667 11.99 -34.12 -3.02
N ASP A 668 11.57 -35.04 -2.16
CA ASP A 668 10.16 -35.42 -2.00
C ASP A 668 9.35 -34.24 -1.47
N LEU A 669 9.88 -33.48 -0.51
CA LEU A 669 9.23 -32.27 0.03
C LEU A 669 8.96 -31.24 -1.07
N TYR A 670 9.97 -30.93 -1.88
CA TYR A 670 9.85 -29.96 -2.97
C TYR A 670 8.96 -30.47 -4.12
N SER A 671 8.94 -31.78 -4.36
CA SER A 671 7.99 -32.38 -5.30
C SER A 671 6.56 -32.26 -4.81
N GLU A 672 6.29 -32.50 -3.53
CA GLU A 672 4.96 -32.33 -2.95
C GLU A 672 4.50 -30.87 -2.98
N LEU A 673 5.38 -29.92 -2.65
CA LEU A 673 5.11 -28.49 -2.81
C LEU A 673 4.74 -28.16 -4.26
N GLY A 674 5.51 -28.67 -5.22
CA GLY A 674 5.27 -28.49 -6.66
C GLY A 674 3.92 -29.03 -7.15
N LYS A 675 3.37 -30.05 -6.51
CA LYS A 675 2.06 -30.63 -6.87
C LYS A 675 0.89 -29.91 -6.21
N SER A 676 1.09 -29.40 -5.00
CA SER A 676 0.00 -28.99 -4.12
C SER A 676 -0.17 -27.48 -4.02
N CYS A 677 0.90 -26.69 -4.15
CA CYS A 677 0.89 -25.28 -3.76
C CYS A 677 1.04 -24.28 -4.92
N LYS A 678 0.66 -23.02 -4.65
CA LYS A 678 0.95 -21.84 -5.49
C LYS A 678 1.53 -20.73 -4.61
N LEU A 679 2.84 -20.71 -4.50
CA LEU A 679 3.58 -19.82 -3.61
C LEU A 679 3.72 -18.42 -4.21
N GLU A 680 3.50 -17.42 -3.35
CA GLU A 680 3.76 -16.00 -3.57
C GLU A 680 5.02 -15.55 -2.79
N GLU A 681 5.30 -16.17 -1.63
CA GLU A 681 6.50 -15.93 -0.83
C GLU A 681 7.20 -17.24 -0.45
N PHE A 682 8.53 -17.28 -0.61
CA PHE A 682 9.32 -18.46 -0.28
C PHE A 682 10.66 -18.07 0.34
N GLU A 683 10.86 -18.45 1.61
CA GLU A 683 12.13 -18.26 2.32
C GLU A 683 12.73 -19.61 2.67
N VAL A 684 13.91 -19.90 2.12
CA VAL A 684 14.56 -21.21 2.19
C VAL A 684 16.01 -21.12 2.68
N GLY A 685 16.62 -22.25 2.99
CA GLY A 685 18.01 -22.34 3.43
C GLY A 685 18.53 -23.77 3.28
N TRP A 686 19.08 -24.33 4.37
CA TRP A 686 19.56 -25.72 4.45
C TRP A 686 18.67 -26.73 3.70
N GLY A 687 19.29 -27.50 2.80
CA GLY A 687 18.60 -28.54 2.02
C GLY A 687 17.94 -28.05 0.72
N PHE A 688 17.93 -26.75 0.44
CA PHE A 688 17.44 -26.20 -0.83
C PHE A 688 18.56 -26.14 -1.88
N SER A 689 18.29 -26.59 -3.10
CA SER A 689 19.25 -26.49 -4.21
C SER A 689 18.58 -26.23 -5.55
N TYR A 690 19.37 -25.90 -6.58
CA TYR A 690 18.85 -25.69 -7.93
C TYR A 690 18.16 -26.93 -8.54
N PHE A 691 18.54 -28.15 -8.13
CA PHE A 691 17.87 -29.38 -8.54
C PHE A 691 16.40 -29.43 -8.06
N SER A 692 16.08 -28.69 -7.00
CA SER A 692 14.73 -28.58 -6.45
C SER A 692 13.85 -27.61 -7.25
N LEU A 693 14.44 -26.65 -7.98
CA LEU A 693 13.69 -25.67 -8.79
C LEU A 693 12.83 -26.33 -9.87
N ALA A 694 13.34 -27.39 -10.52
CA ALA A 694 12.61 -28.08 -11.57
C ALA A 694 11.30 -28.71 -11.05
N ALA A 695 11.37 -29.34 -9.87
CA ALA A 695 10.20 -29.93 -9.22
C ALA A 695 9.24 -28.85 -8.67
N LEU A 696 9.77 -27.73 -8.20
CA LEU A 696 8.99 -26.62 -7.67
C LEU A 696 8.34 -25.73 -8.71
N LYS A 697 8.79 -25.77 -9.97
CA LYS A 697 8.37 -24.86 -11.04
C LYS A 697 6.85 -24.57 -11.07
N PRO A 698 5.94 -25.56 -10.95
CA PRO A 698 4.51 -25.28 -10.96
C PRO A 698 4.04 -24.43 -9.76
N ALA A 699 4.70 -24.58 -8.61
CA ALA A 699 4.36 -23.88 -7.38
C ALA A 699 4.95 -22.47 -7.28
N ILE A 700 6.04 -22.16 -7.97
CA ILE A 700 6.77 -20.87 -7.80
C ILE A 700 6.63 -19.91 -8.99
N ILE A 701 5.76 -20.20 -9.97
CA ILE A 701 5.57 -19.33 -11.14
C ILE A 701 4.99 -17.95 -10.78
N THR A 702 4.16 -17.90 -9.72
CA THR A 702 3.55 -16.69 -9.17
C THR A 702 4.37 -16.04 -8.07
N LEU A 703 5.60 -16.51 -7.84
CA LEU A 703 6.42 -16.09 -6.72
C LEU A 703 6.84 -14.61 -6.85
N ARG A 704 6.49 -13.81 -5.83
CA ARG A 704 6.84 -12.39 -5.72
C ARG A 704 8.07 -12.18 -4.84
N SER A 705 8.29 -13.02 -3.83
CA SER A 705 9.42 -12.90 -2.92
C SER A 705 10.18 -14.21 -2.76
N LEU A 706 11.48 -14.19 -3.05
CA LEU A 706 12.40 -15.30 -2.84
C LEU A 706 13.55 -14.88 -1.94
N VAL A 707 13.70 -15.58 -0.82
CA VAL A 707 14.86 -15.44 0.08
C VAL A 707 15.61 -16.75 0.14
N VAL A 708 16.86 -16.75 -0.29
CA VAL A 708 17.77 -17.91 -0.16
C VAL A 708 18.76 -17.63 0.94
N GLY A 709 18.51 -18.22 2.10
CA GLY A 709 19.34 -18.12 3.30
C GLY A 709 20.50 -19.10 3.34
N LEU A 710 21.22 -19.08 4.47
CA LEU A 710 22.36 -19.97 4.72
C LEU A 710 21.98 -21.45 4.53
N GLY A 711 22.84 -22.18 3.82
CA GLY A 711 22.68 -23.61 3.56
C GLY A 711 21.86 -23.95 2.31
N GLY A 712 21.26 -22.96 1.64
CA GLY A 712 20.66 -23.11 0.32
C GLY A 712 21.68 -22.79 -0.78
N SER A 713 21.57 -23.43 -1.96
CA SER A 713 22.47 -23.17 -3.08
C SER A 713 21.77 -23.24 -4.44
N LEU A 714 21.56 -22.09 -5.07
CA LEU A 714 21.05 -22.00 -6.43
C LEU A 714 22.11 -22.29 -7.50
N GLY A 715 23.40 -22.14 -7.18
CA GLY A 715 24.47 -22.23 -8.17
C GLY A 715 24.31 -21.23 -9.34
N HIS A 716 25.23 -21.30 -10.29
CA HIS A 716 25.21 -20.40 -11.46
C HIS A 716 24.02 -20.66 -12.39
N ASP A 717 23.75 -21.94 -12.69
CA ASP A 717 22.69 -22.34 -13.62
C ASP A 717 21.30 -22.03 -13.04
N GLY A 718 21.09 -22.27 -11.74
CA GLY A 718 19.82 -21.95 -11.09
C GLY A 718 19.50 -20.46 -11.09
N LEU A 719 20.50 -19.60 -10.84
CA LEU A 719 20.33 -18.14 -10.89
C LEU A 719 19.94 -17.66 -12.29
N LYS A 720 20.55 -18.22 -13.35
CA LYS A 720 20.20 -17.89 -14.74
C LYS A 720 18.78 -18.34 -15.12
N LEU A 721 18.29 -19.42 -14.52
CA LEU A 721 16.93 -19.92 -14.76
C LEU A 721 15.87 -19.17 -13.97
N LEU A 722 16.21 -18.48 -12.87
CA LEU A 722 15.25 -17.79 -12.01
C LEU A 722 14.27 -16.90 -12.77
N PRO A 723 14.69 -16.04 -13.73
CA PRO A 723 13.75 -15.19 -14.43
C PRO A 723 12.74 -15.94 -15.28
N THR A 724 13.11 -17.12 -15.79
CA THR A 724 12.21 -17.97 -16.58
C THR A 724 11.24 -18.76 -15.71
N ILE A 725 11.62 -19.08 -14.47
CA ILE A 725 10.82 -19.88 -13.54
C ILE A 725 9.88 -18.98 -12.71
N CYS A 726 10.37 -17.83 -12.27
CA CYS A 726 9.67 -16.90 -11.39
C CYS A 726 9.63 -15.47 -12.00
N PRO A 727 8.90 -15.24 -13.10
CA PRO A 727 8.91 -13.96 -13.81
C PRO A 727 8.27 -12.79 -13.04
N MET A 728 7.46 -13.09 -12.01
CA MET A 728 6.74 -12.12 -11.20
C MET A 728 7.52 -11.65 -9.96
N LEU A 729 8.83 -11.96 -9.88
CA LEU A 729 9.65 -11.61 -8.72
C LEU A 729 9.75 -10.08 -8.53
N GLU A 730 9.39 -9.66 -7.32
CA GLU A 730 9.50 -8.29 -6.83
C GLU A 730 10.64 -8.16 -5.81
N THR A 731 10.92 -9.22 -5.06
CA THR A 731 11.96 -9.26 -4.02
C THR A 731 12.86 -10.48 -4.20
N LEU A 732 14.16 -10.25 -4.30
CA LEU A 732 15.18 -11.29 -4.33
C LEU A 732 16.26 -10.99 -3.29
N ILE A 733 16.40 -11.88 -2.31
CA ILE A 733 17.40 -11.77 -1.26
C ILE A 733 18.26 -13.03 -1.24
N LEU A 734 19.56 -12.87 -1.50
CA LEU A 734 20.52 -13.96 -1.58
C LEU A 734 21.55 -13.83 -0.47
N TYR A 735 21.71 -14.90 0.32
CA TYR A 735 22.76 -15.03 1.32
C TYR A 735 23.75 -16.10 0.92
N PHE A 736 25.05 -15.83 1.03
CA PHE A 736 26.12 -16.83 0.87
C PHE A 736 26.05 -17.63 -0.45
N GLN A 737 25.53 -17.02 -1.53
CA GLN A 737 25.48 -17.63 -2.85
C GLN A 737 26.76 -17.33 -3.64
N VAL A 738 27.13 -18.23 -4.56
CA VAL A 738 28.14 -17.95 -5.59
C VAL A 738 27.44 -17.37 -6.82
N ILE A 739 27.81 -16.15 -7.20
CA ILE A 739 27.15 -15.32 -8.20
C ILE A 739 28.21 -14.82 -9.20
N SER A 740 27.79 -14.57 -10.45
CA SER A 740 28.63 -13.94 -11.47
C SER A 740 27.93 -12.73 -12.06
N ASP A 741 28.68 -11.82 -12.67
CA ASP A 741 28.14 -10.66 -13.40
C ASP A 741 27.03 -11.05 -14.37
N SER A 742 27.27 -12.07 -15.20
CA SER A 742 26.28 -12.54 -16.19
C SER A 742 24.93 -12.94 -15.58
N ALA A 743 24.93 -13.46 -14.35
CA ALA A 743 23.71 -13.88 -13.67
C ALA A 743 22.95 -12.68 -13.11
N ILE A 744 23.66 -11.71 -12.50
CA ILE A 744 23.06 -10.47 -11.99
C ILE A 744 22.49 -9.65 -13.14
N THR A 745 23.26 -9.47 -14.23
CA THR A 745 22.81 -8.80 -15.45
C THR A 745 21.51 -9.41 -15.97
N GLU A 746 21.45 -10.74 -16.08
CA GLU A 746 20.27 -11.41 -16.60
C GLU A 746 19.06 -11.21 -15.67
N ILE A 747 19.22 -11.39 -14.36
CA ILE A 747 18.17 -11.16 -13.36
C ILE A 747 17.62 -9.73 -13.46
N LEU A 748 18.51 -8.73 -13.46
CA LEU A 748 18.12 -7.31 -13.50
C LEU A 748 17.47 -6.90 -14.82
N ARG A 749 17.91 -7.49 -15.93
CA ARG A 749 17.40 -7.18 -17.28
C ARG A 749 16.04 -7.84 -17.55
N THR A 750 15.81 -9.03 -17.01
CA THR A 750 14.65 -9.87 -17.39
C THR A 750 13.53 -9.91 -16.35
N LEU A 751 13.76 -9.45 -15.12
CA LEU A 751 12.72 -9.30 -14.10
C LEU A 751 12.20 -7.85 -14.05
N PRO A 752 11.14 -7.50 -14.81
CA PRO A 752 10.66 -6.12 -14.90
C PRO A 752 10.04 -5.62 -13.59
N HIS A 753 9.55 -6.52 -12.73
CA HIS A 753 8.87 -6.17 -11.49
C HIS A 753 9.80 -6.11 -10.27
N LEU A 754 11.11 -6.36 -10.44
CA LEU A 754 12.04 -6.41 -9.32
C LEU A 754 12.20 -5.03 -8.67
N GLN A 755 11.79 -4.93 -7.40
CA GLN A 755 11.83 -3.71 -6.60
C GLN A 755 12.84 -3.79 -5.46
N PHE A 756 13.18 -5.00 -4.99
CA PHE A 756 14.14 -5.22 -3.92
C PHE A 756 15.17 -6.29 -4.31
N LEU A 757 16.43 -5.88 -4.44
CA LEU A 757 17.57 -6.78 -4.53
C LEU A 757 18.46 -6.66 -3.28
N ALA A 758 18.76 -7.80 -2.66
CA ALA A 758 19.74 -7.89 -1.60
C ALA A 758 20.75 -9.01 -1.87
N LEU A 759 22.03 -8.65 -1.93
CA LEU A 759 23.15 -9.58 -2.06
C LEU A 759 23.97 -9.50 -0.77
N CYS A 760 23.90 -10.53 0.05
CA CYS A 760 24.46 -10.54 1.40
C CYS A 760 25.53 -11.63 1.52
N TYR A 761 26.79 -11.24 1.69
CA TYR A 761 27.92 -12.17 1.81
C TYR A 761 28.01 -13.16 0.64
N CYS A 762 27.62 -12.74 -0.56
CA CYS A 762 27.76 -13.53 -1.78
C CYS A 762 29.20 -13.49 -2.29
N PHE A 763 29.61 -14.53 -3.03
CA PHE A 763 30.97 -14.67 -3.58
C PHE A 763 30.92 -14.83 -5.10
N GLY A 764 32.05 -14.70 -5.77
CA GLY A 764 32.21 -14.90 -7.21
C GLY A 764 32.56 -13.63 -7.97
N ASP A 765 32.51 -13.70 -9.30
CA ASP A 765 32.92 -12.61 -10.19
C ASP A 765 31.82 -11.55 -10.29
N ILE A 766 31.68 -10.73 -9.25
CA ILE A 766 30.81 -9.56 -9.21
C ILE A 766 31.69 -8.33 -9.41
N SER A 767 31.46 -7.57 -10.47
CA SER A 767 32.16 -6.34 -10.83
C SER A 767 31.17 -5.21 -11.13
N SER A 768 31.70 -4.05 -11.52
CA SER A 768 30.89 -2.88 -11.91
C SER A 768 29.95 -3.17 -13.08
N LEU A 769 30.29 -4.14 -13.93
CA LEU A 769 29.49 -4.56 -15.07
C LEU A 769 28.12 -5.12 -14.66
N SER A 770 27.98 -5.68 -13.46
CA SER A 770 26.72 -6.19 -12.91
C SER A 770 25.62 -5.12 -12.82
N PHE A 771 25.98 -3.84 -12.76
CA PHE A 771 25.04 -2.75 -12.46
C PHE A 771 25.01 -1.67 -13.57
N ASN A 772 25.56 -1.97 -14.75
CA ASN A 772 25.75 -0.98 -15.82
C ASN A 772 24.56 -0.90 -16.80
N PHE A 773 23.33 -0.96 -16.30
CA PHE A 773 22.10 -0.87 -17.11
C PHE A 773 20.95 -0.30 -16.28
N ASN A 774 20.03 0.37 -16.95
CA ASN A 774 18.93 1.08 -16.31
C ASN A 774 17.96 0.12 -15.57
N MET A 775 17.73 0.39 -14.29
CA MET A 775 16.87 -0.38 -13.38
C MET A 775 15.81 0.53 -12.76
N PRO A 776 14.82 0.99 -13.56
CA PRO A 776 13.91 2.06 -13.13
C PRO A 776 12.94 1.64 -12.01
N ASN A 777 12.70 0.35 -11.83
CA ASN A 777 11.75 -0.16 -10.84
C ASN A 777 12.39 -0.51 -9.49
N LEU A 778 13.72 -0.56 -9.41
CA LEU A 778 14.42 -0.89 -8.17
C LEU A 778 14.22 0.23 -7.15
N ARG A 779 13.71 -0.13 -5.96
CA ARG A 779 13.46 0.78 -4.84
C ARG A 779 14.40 0.52 -3.67
N ASN A 780 14.78 -0.73 -3.46
CA ASN A 780 15.61 -1.14 -2.34
C ASN A 780 16.83 -1.91 -2.86
N LEU A 781 18.02 -1.41 -2.55
CA LEU A 781 19.27 -2.09 -2.87
C LEU A 781 20.08 -2.31 -1.60
N LYS A 782 20.48 -3.56 -1.38
CA LYS A 782 21.31 -3.95 -0.25
C LYS A 782 22.49 -4.79 -0.72
N LEU A 783 23.70 -4.29 -0.52
CA LEU A 783 24.95 -4.93 -0.89
C LEU A 783 25.80 -5.08 0.36
N GLU A 784 25.83 -6.28 0.95
CA GLU A 784 26.65 -6.55 2.14
C GLU A 784 27.88 -7.40 1.80
N ARG A 785 29.06 -6.78 1.88
CA ARG A 785 30.38 -7.39 1.66
C ARG A 785 30.52 -8.11 0.31
N VAL A 786 29.85 -7.60 -0.72
CA VAL A 786 29.88 -8.14 -2.10
C VAL A 786 30.62 -7.23 -3.09
N THR A 787 30.80 -5.95 -2.75
CA THR A 787 31.38 -4.92 -3.63
C THR A 787 32.56 -4.18 -2.97
N PRO A 788 33.63 -4.88 -2.53
CA PRO A 788 34.80 -4.22 -1.94
C PRO A 788 35.57 -3.35 -2.97
N TRP A 789 35.36 -3.60 -4.26
CA TRP A 789 35.95 -2.87 -5.38
C TRP A 789 35.22 -1.56 -5.74
N MET A 790 34.07 -1.28 -5.13
CA MET A 790 33.25 -0.12 -5.50
C MET A 790 33.92 1.19 -5.08
N THR A 791 34.30 2.01 -6.07
CA THR A 791 34.77 3.38 -5.89
C THR A 791 33.62 4.38 -6.09
N ASN A 792 33.90 5.66 -5.94
CA ASN A 792 32.94 6.74 -6.18
C ASN A 792 32.44 6.74 -7.64
N GLU A 793 33.26 6.39 -8.63
CA GLU A 793 32.87 6.37 -10.04
C GLU A 793 31.83 5.28 -10.33
N GLU A 794 32.02 4.08 -9.77
CA GLU A 794 31.03 3.01 -9.90
C GLU A 794 29.74 3.32 -9.13
N LEU A 795 29.84 3.99 -7.98
CA LEU A 795 28.66 4.45 -7.24
C LEU A 795 27.87 5.51 -8.01
N ALA A 796 28.55 6.43 -8.71
CA ALA A 796 27.92 7.40 -9.59
C ALA A 796 27.21 6.70 -10.75
N THR A 797 27.86 5.72 -11.38
CA THR A 797 27.26 4.89 -12.43
C THR A 797 26.02 4.15 -11.91
N LEU A 798 26.09 3.59 -10.70
CA LEU A 798 24.95 2.95 -10.05
C LEU A 798 23.82 3.95 -9.80
N ALA A 799 24.13 5.17 -9.36
CA ALA A 799 23.14 6.21 -9.16
C ALA A 799 22.45 6.60 -10.47
N GLU A 800 23.18 6.69 -11.58
CA GLU A 800 22.61 6.94 -12.92
C GLU A 800 21.65 5.84 -13.37
N ASN A 801 21.99 4.59 -13.08
CA ASN A 801 21.20 3.42 -13.50
C ASN A 801 20.02 3.11 -12.56
N CYS A 802 20.09 3.47 -11.29
CA CYS A 802 19.08 3.20 -10.27
C CYS A 802 18.42 4.50 -9.76
N THR A 803 17.76 5.29 -10.60
CA THR A 803 17.28 6.64 -10.25
C THR A 803 16.19 6.72 -9.16
N ASN A 804 15.64 5.58 -8.78
CA ASN A 804 14.35 5.48 -8.09
C ASN A 804 14.45 4.83 -6.69
N LEU A 805 15.67 4.67 -6.15
CA LEU A 805 15.90 4.08 -4.84
C LEU A 805 15.32 4.93 -3.70
N VAL A 806 14.76 4.21 -2.74
CA VAL A 806 14.16 4.69 -1.50
C VAL A 806 14.93 4.17 -0.28
N LYS A 807 15.61 3.01 -0.42
CA LYS A 807 16.47 2.43 0.62
C LYS A 807 17.79 1.92 0.03
N LEU A 808 18.89 2.33 0.65
CA LEU A 808 20.23 1.91 0.27
C LEU A 808 20.99 1.38 1.49
N SER A 809 21.58 0.20 1.34
CA SER A 809 22.49 -0.40 2.32
C SER A 809 23.75 -0.87 1.61
N LEU A 810 24.88 -0.27 1.97
CA LEU A 810 26.22 -0.64 1.50
C LEU A 810 27.04 -1.02 2.72
N ILE A 811 27.58 -2.24 2.72
CA ILE A 811 28.45 -2.72 3.80
C ILE A 811 29.74 -3.27 3.19
N GLY A 812 30.90 -2.81 3.68
CA GLY A 812 32.22 -3.27 3.25
C GLY A 812 32.70 -2.69 1.91
N CYS A 813 32.13 -1.58 1.44
CA CYS A 813 32.64 -0.84 0.28
C CYS A 813 33.79 0.09 0.70
N THR A 814 34.97 -0.49 0.95
CA THR A 814 36.09 0.20 1.62
C THR A 814 36.80 1.26 0.77
N LEU A 815 36.57 1.29 -0.55
CA LEU A 815 37.17 2.25 -1.48
C LEU A 815 36.35 3.55 -1.65
N LEU A 816 35.18 3.63 -1.03
CA LEU A 816 34.40 4.86 -0.97
C LEU A 816 35.10 5.90 -0.09
N ASP A 817 34.77 7.17 -0.27
CA ASP A 817 35.20 8.24 0.63
C ASP A 817 34.09 9.28 0.82
N SER A 818 34.44 10.50 1.23
CA SER A 818 33.45 11.54 1.47
C SER A 818 32.69 12.04 0.23
N GLU A 819 33.23 11.87 -0.98
CA GLU A 819 32.54 12.22 -2.22
C GLU A 819 31.38 11.25 -2.50
N ALA A 820 31.48 9.98 -2.06
CA ALA A 820 30.39 9.01 -2.15
C ALA A 820 29.09 9.52 -1.52
N GLN A 821 29.17 10.27 -0.42
CA GLN A 821 27.97 10.82 0.23
C GLN A 821 27.30 11.92 -0.57
N ALA A 822 28.06 12.73 -1.32
CA ALA A 822 27.51 13.72 -2.25
C ALA A 822 26.85 13.03 -3.47
N ILE A 823 27.46 11.94 -3.94
CA ILE A 823 26.86 11.09 -4.99
C ILE A 823 25.55 10.47 -4.49
N ILE A 824 25.52 9.94 -3.26
CA ILE A 824 24.30 9.38 -2.65
C ILE A 824 23.21 10.45 -2.56
N SER A 825 23.53 11.65 -2.06
CA SER A 825 22.52 12.70 -1.84
C SER A 825 21.96 13.29 -3.13
N SER A 826 22.81 13.46 -4.15
CA SER A 826 22.40 13.93 -5.47
C SER A 826 21.72 12.84 -6.30
N GLY A 827 22.17 11.59 -6.16
CA GLY A 827 21.66 10.43 -6.87
C GLY A 827 20.29 9.98 -6.39
N TRP A 828 20.05 10.01 -5.08
CA TRP A 828 18.83 9.53 -4.42
C TRP A 828 18.28 10.53 -3.37
N PRO A 829 17.84 11.72 -3.78
CA PRO A 829 17.36 12.77 -2.85
C PRO A 829 16.10 12.35 -2.05
N GLY A 830 15.32 11.39 -2.53
CA GLY A 830 14.12 10.85 -1.86
C GLY A 830 14.38 9.69 -0.90
N LEU A 831 15.63 9.42 -0.53
CA LEU A 831 16.00 8.28 0.30
C LEU A 831 15.36 8.38 1.71
N THR A 832 14.76 7.28 2.15
CA THR A 832 14.15 7.16 3.50
C THR A 832 15.04 6.36 4.46
N SER A 833 15.92 5.50 3.93
CA SER A 833 16.82 4.68 4.74
C SER A 833 18.19 4.62 4.08
N LEU A 834 19.22 4.98 4.85
CA LEU A 834 20.63 4.84 4.46
C LEU A 834 21.38 4.04 5.52
N HIS A 835 22.06 2.98 5.10
CA HIS A 835 22.98 2.22 5.94
C HIS A 835 24.33 2.12 5.24
N LEU A 836 25.33 2.79 5.81
CA LEU A 836 26.73 2.67 5.43
C LEU A 836 27.49 2.03 6.58
N GLU A 837 28.17 0.92 6.31
CA GLU A 837 28.99 0.25 7.31
C GLU A 837 30.30 -0.25 6.71
N GLU A 838 31.43 0.08 7.34
CA GLU A 838 32.76 -0.19 6.77
C GLU A 838 32.90 0.36 5.34
N CYS A 839 32.34 1.56 5.12
CA CYS A 839 32.34 2.27 3.83
C CYS A 839 33.29 3.47 3.88
N GLY A 840 34.59 3.22 3.77
CA GLY A 840 35.57 4.29 3.61
C GLY A 840 35.70 5.25 4.80
N GLU A 841 36.30 6.41 4.55
CA GLU A 841 36.38 7.52 5.52
C GLU A 841 35.35 8.62 5.21
N ILE A 842 34.29 8.67 6.01
CA ILE A 842 33.28 9.73 6.05
C ILE A 842 33.83 10.90 6.87
N THR A 843 33.81 12.09 6.26
CA THR A 843 34.24 13.36 6.88
C THR A 843 33.05 14.19 7.35
N ALA A 844 33.31 15.29 8.08
CA ALA A 844 32.30 16.28 8.45
C ALA A 844 31.55 16.86 7.23
N ASN A 845 32.22 16.97 6.08
CA ASN A 845 31.60 17.38 4.83
C ASN A 845 30.71 16.27 4.26
N GLY A 846 31.17 15.02 4.31
CA GLY A 846 30.39 13.85 3.87
C GLY A 846 29.05 13.74 4.60
N VAL A 847 29.06 13.81 5.94
CA VAL A 847 27.80 13.80 6.72
C VAL A 847 26.92 15.03 6.45
N ARG A 848 27.50 16.18 6.06
CA ARG A 848 26.73 17.36 5.67
C ARG A 848 26.02 17.15 4.35
N SER A 849 26.65 16.52 3.36
CA SER A 849 26.01 16.16 2.09
C SER A 849 24.80 15.24 2.29
N LEU A 850 24.88 14.29 3.23
CA LEU A 850 23.76 13.39 3.54
C LEU A 850 22.51 14.12 4.07
N LEU A 851 22.65 15.35 4.59
CA LEU A 851 21.50 16.14 5.08
C LEU A 851 20.63 16.70 3.95
N ASP A 852 21.11 16.65 2.70
CA ASP A 852 20.31 17.00 1.52
C ASP A 852 19.27 15.92 1.19
N CYS A 853 19.41 14.71 1.74
CA CYS A 853 18.37 13.69 1.73
C CYS A 853 17.30 13.99 2.80
N HIS A 854 16.52 15.05 2.59
CA HIS A 854 15.56 15.58 3.59
C HIS A 854 14.50 14.57 4.06
N ALA A 855 14.26 13.52 3.27
CA ALA A 855 13.29 12.48 3.56
C ALA A 855 13.80 11.32 4.44
N LEU A 856 15.07 11.36 4.88
CA LEU A 856 15.66 10.29 5.68
C LEU A 856 14.91 10.07 6.99
N GLU A 857 14.55 8.82 7.23
CA GLU A 857 13.88 8.32 8.42
C GLU A 857 14.83 7.49 9.28
N ASP A 858 15.64 6.65 8.63
CA ASP A 858 16.61 5.75 9.25
C ASP A 858 18.02 6.04 8.69
N LEU A 859 18.94 6.50 9.55
CA LEU A 859 20.35 6.76 9.21
C LEU A 859 21.28 5.90 10.06
N ILE A 860 22.01 4.99 9.42
CA ILE A 860 22.97 4.09 10.06
C ILE A 860 24.34 4.34 9.43
N LEU A 861 25.27 4.88 10.22
CA LEU A 861 26.67 5.08 9.83
C LEU A 861 27.53 4.34 10.86
N ARG A 862 28.25 3.30 10.45
CA ARG A 862 29.02 2.45 11.38
C ARG A 862 30.39 2.11 10.81
N HIS A 863 31.45 2.25 11.60
CA HIS A 863 32.82 1.98 11.14
C HIS A 863 33.16 2.73 9.84
N THR A 864 32.68 3.96 9.72
CA THR A 864 32.86 4.80 8.54
C THR A 864 33.93 5.86 8.73
N GLY A 865 34.76 5.77 9.78
CA GLY A 865 35.88 6.69 10.00
C GLY A 865 35.55 7.86 10.92
N CYS A 866 36.61 8.45 11.52
CA CYS A 866 36.53 9.39 12.66
C CYS A 866 36.15 10.85 12.30
N GLY A 867 35.31 11.04 11.28
CA GLY A 867 34.95 12.37 10.78
C GLY A 867 33.61 12.91 11.25
N ILE A 868 32.83 12.17 12.04
CA ILE A 868 31.48 12.58 12.44
C ILE A 868 31.56 13.53 13.65
N PRO A 869 31.06 14.77 13.54
CA PRO A 869 31.08 15.72 14.65
C PRO A 869 30.29 15.25 15.87
N ARG A 870 30.74 15.64 17.06
CA ARG A 870 30.09 15.26 18.34
C ARG A 870 28.62 15.65 18.42
N ASN A 871 28.25 16.81 17.87
CA ASN A 871 26.87 17.33 17.86
C ASN A 871 26.01 16.83 16.68
N PHE A 872 26.51 15.89 15.87
CA PHE A 872 25.85 15.46 14.64
C PHE A 872 24.42 14.94 14.86
N ILE A 873 24.15 14.19 15.93
CA ILE A 873 22.82 13.63 16.21
C ILE A 873 21.77 14.74 16.32
N ILE A 874 22.06 15.78 17.11
CA ILE A 874 21.16 16.94 17.31
C ILE A 874 21.03 17.73 16.01
N TYR A 875 22.15 17.95 15.32
CA TYR A 875 22.17 18.69 14.07
C TYR A 875 21.34 17.99 12.98
N ALA A 876 21.51 16.68 12.80
CA ALA A 876 20.75 15.86 11.87
C ALA A 876 19.25 15.88 12.21
N ALA A 877 18.88 15.71 13.49
CA ALA A 877 17.49 15.79 13.94
C ALA A 877 16.82 17.14 13.61
N SER A 878 17.58 18.24 13.66
CA SER A 878 17.08 19.58 13.33
C SER A 878 16.93 19.84 11.82
N LYS A 879 17.70 19.13 10.98
CA LYS A 879 17.76 19.33 9.52
C LYS A 879 16.93 18.33 8.73
N LEU A 880 16.68 17.15 9.29
CA LEU A 880 15.95 16.06 8.68
C LEU A 880 14.58 15.91 9.38
N PRO A 881 13.50 16.48 8.84
CA PRO A 881 12.20 16.52 9.53
C PRO A 881 11.57 15.14 9.73
N MET A 882 11.98 14.14 8.95
CA MET A 882 11.45 12.78 8.98
C MET A 882 12.29 11.81 9.82
N LEU A 883 13.42 12.26 10.38
CA LEU A 883 14.42 11.38 11.00
C LEU A 883 13.90 10.79 12.32
N ARG A 884 13.76 9.46 12.35
CA ARG A 884 13.31 8.68 13.51
C ARG A 884 14.43 7.88 14.15
N LYS A 885 15.36 7.33 13.35
CA LYS A 885 16.43 6.47 13.84
C LYS A 885 17.79 6.93 13.40
N ILE A 886 18.71 6.99 14.36
CA ILE A 886 20.14 7.17 14.09
C ILE A 886 20.91 6.02 14.76
N SER A 887 21.85 5.43 14.04
CA SER A 887 22.84 4.52 14.61
C SER A 887 24.25 4.95 14.22
N LEU A 888 25.11 5.14 15.22
CA LEU A 888 26.50 5.57 15.07
C LEU A 888 27.44 4.70 15.89
N ASP A 889 28.74 4.75 15.59
CA ASP A 889 29.78 4.14 16.41
C ASP A 889 30.68 5.20 17.05
N VAL A 890 31.07 4.98 18.30
CA VAL A 890 31.96 5.89 19.04
C VAL A 890 33.31 6.07 18.33
N CYS A 891 33.77 5.06 17.58
CA CYS A 891 35.00 5.17 16.79
C CYS A 891 34.90 6.15 15.61
N ASP A 892 33.68 6.50 15.19
CA ASP A 892 33.44 7.42 14.07
C ASP A 892 33.34 8.88 14.55
N ALA A 893 33.27 9.10 15.87
CA ALA A 893 33.23 10.44 16.45
C ALA A 893 34.59 11.14 16.34
N SER A 894 34.60 12.37 15.82
CA SER A 894 35.80 13.21 15.74
C SER A 894 36.31 13.67 17.11
N GLU A 895 35.41 13.78 18.09
CA GLU A 895 35.69 14.29 19.45
C GLU A 895 35.31 13.24 20.52
N SER A 896 35.69 11.98 20.30
CA SER A 896 35.62 10.85 21.25
C SER A 896 34.24 10.32 21.69
N ASP A 897 33.16 11.10 21.60
CA ASP A 897 31.79 10.67 21.90
C ASP A 897 30.76 11.56 21.18
N PHE A 898 29.46 11.23 21.27
CA PHE A 898 28.35 12.00 20.71
C PHE A 898 27.50 12.70 21.77
N ASP A 899 26.94 13.86 21.42
CA ASP A 899 25.93 14.52 22.23
C ASP A 899 24.58 13.82 22.11
N ILE A 900 24.01 13.49 23.26
CA ILE A 900 22.69 12.87 23.36
C ILE A 900 21.63 13.98 23.43
N PRO A 901 20.63 14.01 22.53
CA PRO A 901 19.59 15.02 22.53
C PRO A 901 18.76 14.97 23.83
N SER A 902 18.38 16.15 24.32
CA SER A 902 17.38 16.28 25.38
C SER A 902 15.98 15.91 24.85
N PHE A 903 14.97 15.84 25.72
CA PHE A 903 13.59 15.58 25.26
C PHE A 903 13.04 16.72 24.38
N SER A 904 13.45 17.97 24.60
CA SER A 904 13.03 19.11 23.77
C SER A 904 13.72 19.14 22.41
N ASP A 905 14.97 18.66 22.35
CA ASP A 905 15.82 18.80 21.16
C ASP A 905 15.88 17.51 20.33
N ARG A 906 15.04 16.51 20.66
CA ARG A 906 14.96 15.24 19.93
C ARG A 906 14.22 15.35 18.60
N TYR A 907 13.45 16.43 18.39
CA TYR A 907 12.57 16.58 17.23
C TYR A 907 11.70 15.33 17.03
N PHE A 908 11.80 14.65 15.89
CA PHE A 908 11.04 13.44 15.58
C PHE A 908 11.78 12.12 15.91
N LEU A 909 13.00 12.19 16.45
CA LEU A 909 13.80 11.01 16.78
C LEU A 909 13.10 10.12 17.81
N SER A 910 12.92 8.84 17.47
CA SER A 910 12.39 7.79 18.34
C SER A 910 13.49 6.92 18.95
N THR A 911 14.58 6.68 18.19
CA THR A 911 15.63 5.73 18.56
C THR A 911 17.02 6.26 18.20
N VAL A 912 17.96 6.18 19.15
CA VAL A 912 19.39 6.42 18.90
C VAL A 912 20.19 5.21 19.38
N LYS A 913 21.07 4.68 18.53
CA LYS A 913 21.99 3.59 18.87
C LYS A 913 23.43 4.09 18.75
N ILE A 914 24.22 3.93 19.80
CA ILE A 914 25.64 4.30 19.81
C ILE A 914 26.45 3.08 20.21
N ALA A 915 27.22 2.51 19.29
CA ALA A 915 28.03 1.32 19.54
C ALA A 915 29.46 1.69 19.97
N ARG A 916 29.96 0.98 20.97
CA ARG A 916 31.34 1.03 21.45
C ARG A 916 32.09 -0.18 20.91
N CYS A 917 33.19 0.09 20.24
CA CYS A 917 33.94 -0.91 19.49
C CYS A 917 35.21 -1.31 20.24
N LYS A 918 35.63 -2.56 20.09
CA LYS A 918 36.94 -3.04 20.54
C LYS A 918 37.75 -3.48 19.32
N LEU A 919 39.00 -3.06 19.24
CA LEU A 919 39.93 -3.53 18.22
C LEU A 919 40.31 -4.99 18.50
N GLN A 920 40.01 -5.89 17.58
CA GLN A 920 40.40 -7.30 17.65
C GLN A 920 41.60 -7.56 16.72
N LYS A 921 42.53 -8.42 17.14
CA LYS A 921 43.59 -8.94 16.26
C LYS A 921 43.03 -10.15 15.51
N ASN A 922 43.04 -10.11 14.18
CA ASN A 922 42.72 -11.27 13.36
C ASN A 922 43.83 -12.32 13.51
N THR A 923 43.47 -13.54 13.92
CA THR A 923 44.40 -14.68 14.08
C THR A 923 44.51 -15.56 12.83
N LEU A 924 43.90 -15.16 11.70
CA LEU A 924 43.84 -15.99 10.48
C LEU A 924 44.67 -15.45 9.30
N ASP A 925 45.36 -14.32 9.42
CA ASP A 925 46.24 -13.81 8.36
C ASP A 925 47.66 -14.36 8.49
N LEU A 926 47.88 -15.58 7.97
CA LEU A 926 49.22 -16.00 7.55
C LEU A 926 49.56 -15.24 6.26
N HIS A 927 50.15 -14.05 6.40
CA HIS A 927 51.20 -13.46 5.57
C HIS A 927 51.12 -11.92 5.55
N ASN A 928 52.08 -11.29 6.23
CA ASN A 928 52.63 -9.93 6.06
C ASN A 928 51.81 -8.90 5.25
N SER A 929 50.90 -8.21 5.94
CA SER A 929 50.65 -6.77 5.77
C SER A 929 50.23 -6.20 7.14
N ALA A 930 50.40 -4.90 7.36
CA ALA A 930 50.21 -4.26 8.66
C ALA A 930 48.88 -4.69 9.33
N ALA A 931 48.97 -5.22 10.55
CA ALA A 931 47.88 -5.86 11.28
C ALA A 931 46.54 -5.12 11.14
N CYS A 932 45.66 -5.61 10.25
CA CYS A 932 44.31 -5.09 10.06
C CYS A 932 43.50 -5.45 11.31
N ARG A 933 43.35 -4.48 12.22
CA ARG A 933 42.50 -4.62 13.40
C ARG A 933 41.09 -4.19 13.00
N SER A 934 40.18 -5.13 12.79
CA SER A 934 38.78 -4.78 12.59
C SER A 934 38.19 -4.32 13.94
N PRO A 935 37.50 -3.16 13.97
CA PRO A 935 36.68 -2.80 15.11
C PRO A 935 35.49 -3.77 15.16
N VAL A 936 35.23 -4.34 16.33
CA VAL A 936 34.05 -5.19 16.57
C VAL A 936 33.19 -4.53 17.63
N HIS A 937 31.88 -4.42 17.40
CA HIS A 937 30.95 -3.89 18.40
C HIS A 937 30.98 -4.75 19.66
N LYS A 938 31.30 -4.12 20.78
CA LYS A 938 31.35 -4.78 22.10
C LYS A 938 30.06 -4.52 22.87
N GLU A 939 29.66 -3.25 22.91
CA GLU A 939 28.52 -2.76 23.67
C GLU A 939 27.80 -1.69 22.87
N THR A 940 26.48 -1.72 22.82
CA THR A 940 25.66 -0.71 22.14
C THR A 940 24.73 -0.05 23.14
N LEU A 941 24.85 1.26 23.29
CA LEU A 941 23.88 2.08 24.01
C LEU A 941 22.68 2.32 23.10
N VAL A 942 21.53 1.81 23.52
CA VAL A 942 20.25 2.00 22.83
C VAL A 942 19.41 2.97 23.64
N LEU A 943 19.07 4.10 23.04
CA LEU A 943 18.23 5.15 23.57
C LEU A 943 16.89 5.09 22.85
N VAL A 944 15.80 4.98 23.61
CA VAL A 944 14.44 4.91 23.08
C VAL A 944 13.58 5.92 23.82
N TRP A 945 12.98 6.85 23.08
CA TRP A 945 12.03 7.81 23.63
C TRP A 945 10.61 7.28 23.49
N ASN A 946 9.85 7.39 24.58
CA ASN A 946 8.40 7.19 24.54
C ASN A 946 7.67 8.48 24.97
N SER A 947 6.35 8.39 25.14
CA SER A 947 5.49 9.51 25.50
C SER A 947 5.73 10.11 26.91
N GLU A 948 6.58 9.50 27.74
CA GLU A 948 6.77 9.90 29.15
C GLU A 948 8.23 9.96 29.62
N LYS A 949 9.12 9.15 29.05
CA LYS A 949 10.47 8.90 29.54
C LYS A 949 11.44 8.50 28.44
N LEU A 950 12.72 8.70 28.72
CA LEU A 950 13.82 8.13 27.94
C LEU A 950 14.23 6.81 28.58
N VAL A 951 14.22 5.73 27.80
CA VAL A 951 14.76 4.43 28.19
C VAL A 951 16.16 4.28 27.62
N ARG A 952 17.13 3.97 28.48
CA ARG A 952 18.51 3.70 28.12
C ARG A 952 18.84 2.25 28.39
N THR A 953 19.24 1.51 27.37
CA THR A 953 19.58 0.10 27.47
C THR A 953 20.98 -0.12 26.94
N LEU A 954 21.85 -0.71 27.74
CA LEU A 954 23.17 -1.14 27.32
C LEU A 954 23.11 -2.61 26.89
N VAL A 955 23.40 -2.85 25.64
CA VAL A 955 23.29 -4.15 24.98
C VAL A 955 24.69 -4.69 24.72
N LYS A 956 24.98 -5.92 25.11
CA LYS A 956 26.25 -6.57 24.74
C LYS A 956 26.09 -7.20 23.37
N GLU A 957 26.83 -6.72 22.39
CA GLU A 957 26.90 -7.40 21.10
C GLU A 957 27.88 -8.59 21.24
N ARG A 958 27.49 -9.77 20.74
CA ARG A 958 28.34 -10.96 20.86
C ARG A 958 29.54 -10.78 19.93
N LEU A 959 30.73 -10.83 20.53
CA LEU A 959 32.04 -10.89 19.87
C LEU A 959 32.14 -12.10 18.94
#